data_AF-A0A327VTE1-F1
#
_entry.id   AF-A0A327VTE1-F1
#
_cell.length_a   1.000
_cell.length_b   1.000
_cell.length_c   1.000
_cell.angle_alpha   90.00
_cell.angle_beta   90.00
_cell.angle_gamma   90.00
#
_symmetry.space_group_name_H-M   'P 1'
#
loop_
_entity.id
_entity.type
_entity.pdbx_description
1 polymer ?
#
loop_
_entity_poly.entity_id
_entity_poly.type
_entity_poly.pdbx_seq_one_letter_code
_entity_poly.pdbx_strand_id
1 'polypeptide(L)'
;MSAPRDPIARLAGMLRTAGLAPTPEEVADALWLGEHITAPDATAPAPPRPPDDGPAAPDPVPVTDAPAPRPASGEDGGGTAPARFDRLGLYARATRPADGDRRRAAGTEPEGLPVRVALPAALPRVLDIQRALRPLQRLRPPGTRRRTVLDEAATADASARAMGLTVPVLRPVDRREATLHLVLDASPSMVVWHELFDELRGVCERLGAFRDIQAHYLHGLPDGTPALGAGPDPRGAAHPTDRLRDPTGRSVTIMVSDCAGQLWRLGLAQRLLHRWAECAPVAVLQPLPHRMWRRTHLPAEPGLLYRGEGPGAPLRFRPRAQPLGGSGGRSVPLLPPSASALSAWARLLAGLGARPVPAETGRVHADHPATAPPASAPQRTPAELVSRFRSVASPDAMRLAVYLSAAPLILPVMRLVQRTMLPDSGPAELAEVLLSGLLRRTTETPAEPAAPTARAFDTQGESYAFVPGVRDVLLGPITRDDALLVQKHCSDYVEQRFGRRARAFLALAIAQIDRDRPPGDPAVPPAPQDTDAADDNGRAGAVLPRAFAEVSAAVVRRFMDPPVPSPGPTPTVPGDAVHDQAVRTARILLADHERDGNQSGLHSAAALLRRVLAADPAHEDAGFELGRVLLRLWSVTHEPRLLDEADAAMRSAAAVPGMIRARAVLGQVLYERALAAPGGLDPALLVAAEQEFATVCLAEGVEYELGLDCAVRRARILLRLHRLDHDEVHLRDARAALEEFERREPSGKPDPGLHLALGQVLLALAESTGDAADAGQAARQLTAGLAALGTRAAPARRARARLDLARALRHVPGALDRALNELALALDEADDDQRLRLDLLICAGRVRRARYDLRRDPADLAAADEAYAAARRLTGRDGHDYASLLPEWADTLLERARVASGADRAVHVHTAVQVLREARTALPRDDARVPARLLALAAGLRLRHGLEHDPVDLREAEYLLAQAARSAGDPLAAARAWAEHGDVQRELHRVTADFGWLEHAADSYRRGWRTALTVSGGPTRVQALWQAARIQQLRAEVLEAMGRPRGALEAYRSALELCEEAGAGEDGGGGSGPPDPAALRARIEALAAS
;
A
#
# COMPACT_ATOMS: atom_id res chain seq x y z
N MET A 1 -83.90 4.83 -33.27
CA MET A 1 -82.71 3.97 -33.45
C MET A 1 -81.50 4.70 -32.90
N SER A 2 -80.62 4.04 -32.16
CA SER A 2 -79.48 4.71 -31.51
C SER A 2 -78.22 4.64 -32.37
N ALA A 3 -77.49 5.76 -32.45
CA ALA A 3 -76.10 5.76 -32.91
C ALA A 3 -75.20 4.95 -31.94
N PRO A 4 -74.07 4.39 -32.40
CA PRO A 4 -73.16 3.65 -31.54
C PRO A 4 -72.59 4.56 -30.45
N ARG A 5 -72.70 4.12 -29.19
CA ARG A 5 -72.11 4.82 -28.04
C ARG A 5 -70.61 4.53 -28.00
N ASP A 6 -69.79 5.58 -28.00
CA ASP A 6 -68.35 5.48 -27.84
C ASP A 6 -67.99 4.73 -26.53
N PRO A 7 -67.25 3.60 -26.61
CA PRO A 7 -66.85 2.83 -25.43
C PRO A 7 -65.86 3.60 -24.54
N ILE A 8 -65.04 4.50 -25.10
CA ILE A 8 -64.06 5.30 -24.34
C ILE A 8 -64.82 6.36 -23.51
N ALA A 9 -65.76 7.08 -24.10
CA ALA A 9 -66.67 7.97 -23.36
C ALA A 9 -67.45 7.23 -22.26
N ARG A 10 -67.86 5.97 -22.48
CA ARG A 10 -68.49 5.13 -21.45
C ARG A 10 -67.53 4.79 -20.31
N LEU A 11 -66.30 4.37 -20.61
CA LEU A 11 -65.28 4.03 -19.61
C LEU A 11 -64.90 5.26 -18.76
N ALA A 12 -64.62 6.39 -19.41
CA ALA A 12 -64.33 7.66 -18.75
C ALA A 12 -65.56 8.22 -17.98
N GLY A 13 -66.77 7.81 -18.33
CA GLY A 13 -67.98 8.05 -17.52
C GLY A 13 -68.01 7.18 -16.27
N MET A 14 -67.80 5.86 -16.42
CA MET A 14 -67.81 4.90 -15.32
C MET A 14 -66.76 5.18 -14.25
N LEU A 15 -65.54 5.55 -14.65
CA LEU A 15 -64.47 5.95 -13.72
C LEU A 15 -64.84 7.21 -12.93
N ARG A 16 -65.48 8.21 -13.57
CA ARG A 16 -65.98 9.42 -12.90
C ARG A 16 -67.14 9.15 -11.94
N THR A 17 -68.03 8.21 -12.24
CA THR A 17 -69.02 7.74 -11.25
C THR A 17 -68.43 6.93 -10.10
N ALA A 18 -67.19 6.46 -10.21
CA ALA A 18 -66.43 5.84 -9.13
C ALA A 18 -65.53 6.84 -8.35
N GLY A 19 -65.74 8.15 -8.52
CA GLY A 19 -64.98 9.20 -7.85
C GLY A 19 -63.59 9.50 -8.44
N LEU A 20 -63.17 8.77 -9.47
CA LEU A 20 -61.88 8.98 -10.14
C LEU A 20 -62.05 9.98 -11.29
N ALA A 21 -61.19 11.00 -11.35
CA ALA A 21 -61.16 11.97 -12.44
C ALA A 21 -59.91 11.76 -13.34
N PRO A 22 -59.80 10.62 -14.06
CA PRO A 22 -58.60 10.30 -14.82
C PRO A 22 -58.39 11.26 -15.99
N THR A 23 -57.14 11.63 -16.20
CA THR A 23 -56.68 12.36 -17.40
C THR A 23 -56.79 11.49 -18.66
N PRO A 24 -56.76 12.09 -19.86
CA PRO A 24 -56.74 11.33 -21.11
C PRO A 24 -55.55 10.36 -21.20
N GLU A 25 -54.38 10.75 -20.69
CA GLU A 25 -53.23 9.85 -20.55
C GLU A 25 -53.51 8.68 -19.60
N GLU A 26 -54.11 8.90 -18.42
CA GLU A 26 -54.43 7.80 -17.49
C GLU A 26 -55.50 6.84 -18.03
N VAL A 27 -56.45 7.32 -18.85
CA VAL A 27 -57.40 6.45 -19.57
C VAL A 27 -56.69 5.63 -20.66
N ALA A 28 -55.73 6.23 -21.38
CA ALA A 28 -54.93 5.51 -22.38
C ALA A 28 -54.01 4.46 -21.72
N ASP A 29 -53.32 4.81 -20.64
CA ASP A 29 -52.48 3.90 -19.86
C ASP A 29 -53.32 2.77 -19.24
N ALA A 30 -54.52 3.05 -18.73
CA ALA A 30 -55.42 2.02 -18.21
C ALA A 30 -55.93 1.06 -19.29
N LEU A 31 -56.21 1.55 -20.50
CA LEU A 31 -56.57 0.70 -21.65
C LEU A 31 -55.38 -0.14 -22.12
N TRP A 32 -54.19 0.45 -22.21
CA TRP A 32 -52.96 -0.25 -22.59
C TRP A 32 -52.54 -1.31 -21.56
N LEU A 33 -52.66 -1.00 -20.26
CA LEU A 33 -52.47 -1.98 -19.19
C LEU A 33 -53.54 -3.09 -19.24
N GLY A 34 -54.79 -2.76 -19.57
CA GLY A 34 -55.86 -3.75 -19.76
C GLY A 34 -55.60 -4.74 -20.90
N GLU A 35 -54.80 -4.36 -21.90
CA GLU A 35 -54.35 -5.24 -23.00
C GLU A 35 -53.16 -6.12 -22.61
N HIS A 36 -52.38 -5.73 -21.59
CA HIS A 36 -51.16 -6.42 -21.14
C HIS A 36 -51.30 -7.17 -19.81
N ILE A 37 -52.39 -6.98 -19.08
CA ILE A 37 -52.73 -7.73 -17.86
C ILE A 37 -53.65 -8.90 -18.25
N THR A 38 -53.05 -10.07 -18.48
CA THR A 38 -53.81 -11.32 -18.59
C THR A 38 -54.63 -11.52 -17.31
N ALA A 39 -55.94 -11.75 -17.44
CA ALA A 39 -56.79 -12.00 -16.29
C ALA A 39 -56.29 -13.24 -15.50
N PRO A 40 -56.06 -13.14 -14.18
CA PRO A 40 -55.71 -14.30 -13.37
C PRO A 40 -56.91 -15.26 -13.28
N ASP A 41 -56.64 -16.57 -13.33
CA ASP A 41 -57.66 -17.61 -13.18
C ASP A 41 -58.45 -17.42 -11.88
N ALA A 42 -59.78 -17.48 -12.00
CA ALA A 42 -60.72 -17.06 -10.95
C ALA A 42 -60.92 -18.11 -9.83
N THR A 43 -59.83 -18.66 -9.30
CA THR A 43 -59.84 -19.71 -8.25
C THR A 43 -58.79 -19.46 -7.15
N ALA A 44 -58.74 -18.24 -6.61
CA ALA A 44 -57.99 -17.90 -5.40
C ALA A 44 -58.83 -17.00 -4.46
N PRO A 45 -58.74 -17.17 -3.12
CA PRO A 45 -59.60 -16.47 -2.17
C PRO A 45 -59.22 -14.99 -2.01
N ALA A 46 -60.23 -14.13 -1.79
CA ALA A 46 -60.04 -12.69 -1.73
C ALA A 46 -59.37 -12.21 -0.42
N PRO A 47 -58.49 -11.18 -0.48
CA PRO A 47 -57.94 -10.54 0.72
C PRO A 47 -58.99 -9.67 1.45
N PRO A 48 -58.82 -9.42 2.76
CA PRO A 48 -59.78 -8.65 3.55
C PRO A 48 -59.79 -7.16 3.16
N ARG A 49 -60.97 -6.55 3.27
CA ARG A 49 -61.25 -5.16 2.93
C ARG A 49 -60.81 -4.23 4.08
N PRO A 50 -60.08 -3.13 3.82
CA PRO A 50 -59.92 -2.08 4.82
C PRO A 50 -61.28 -1.38 5.08
N PRO A 51 -61.52 -0.83 6.28
CA PRO A 51 -62.69 -0.02 6.56
C PRO A 51 -62.64 1.31 5.79
N ASP A 52 -63.83 1.84 5.52
CA ASP A 52 -64.09 3.08 4.80
C ASP A 52 -64.48 4.16 5.82
N ASP A 53 -63.96 5.39 5.68
CA ASP A 53 -64.49 6.57 6.38
C ASP A 53 -63.99 7.88 5.74
N GLY A 54 -64.89 8.86 5.65
CA GLY A 54 -64.70 10.12 4.90
C GLY A 54 -64.27 11.34 5.75
N PRO A 55 -64.04 12.51 5.11
CA PRO A 55 -63.41 13.66 5.76
C PRO A 55 -64.40 14.67 6.39
N ALA A 56 -63.91 15.39 7.41
CA ALA A 56 -64.49 16.63 7.93
C ALA A 56 -63.37 17.64 8.29
N ALA A 57 -63.66 18.94 8.22
CA ALA A 57 -62.68 20.03 8.34
C ALA A 57 -62.62 20.66 9.75
N PRO A 58 -61.52 21.36 10.12
CA PRO A 58 -61.32 21.95 11.46
C PRO A 58 -61.63 23.46 11.54
N ASP A 59 -62.04 23.92 12.73
CA ASP A 59 -61.87 25.28 13.29
C ASP A 59 -62.44 25.30 14.74
N PRO A 60 -62.18 26.31 15.62
CA PRO A 60 -61.44 27.56 15.41
C PRO A 60 -60.30 27.89 16.44
N VAL A 61 -59.64 29.02 16.20
CA VAL A 61 -58.64 29.76 17.04
C VAL A 61 -59.31 30.54 18.23
N PRO A 62 -58.66 31.31 19.15
CA PRO A 62 -57.44 32.19 19.10
C PRO A 62 -56.31 31.73 20.09
N VAL A 63 -55.31 32.48 20.60
CA VAL A 63 -55.05 33.93 20.82
C VAL A 63 -53.54 34.33 20.66
N THR A 64 -52.93 35.08 21.58
CA THR A 64 -51.61 35.78 21.50
C THR A 64 -50.62 35.25 22.59
N ASP A 65 -49.36 35.70 22.80
CA ASP A 65 -48.64 36.96 22.54
C ASP A 65 -47.10 36.80 22.39
N ALA A 66 -46.38 37.90 22.12
CA ALA A 66 -44.90 38.02 22.05
C ALA A 66 -44.37 38.97 23.18
N PRO A 67 -43.09 39.46 23.25
CA PRO A 67 -41.86 39.17 22.46
C PRO A 67 -40.51 39.08 23.24
N ALA A 68 -39.42 38.75 22.53
CA ALA A 68 -38.02 39.22 22.76
C ALA A 68 -37.22 38.68 24.01
N PRO A 69 -36.00 39.17 24.36
CA PRO A 69 -34.77 38.45 23.95
C PRO A 69 -33.61 38.28 24.97
N ARG A 70 -32.79 37.21 24.79
CA ARG A 70 -31.35 37.01 25.19
C ARG A 70 -30.90 37.32 26.65
N PRO A 71 -30.11 36.41 27.27
CA PRO A 71 -28.65 36.51 27.15
C PRO A 71 -27.95 35.15 26.89
N ALA A 72 -26.63 35.05 27.08
CA ALA A 72 -25.81 33.86 26.79
C ALA A 72 -24.78 33.55 27.88
N SER A 73 -24.51 32.26 28.11
CA SER A 73 -23.31 31.71 28.77
C SER A 73 -23.31 30.17 28.73
N GLY A 74 -22.16 29.53 28.96
CA GLY A 74 -22.05 28.09 29.23
C GLY A 74 -21.48 27.25 28.07
N GLU A 75 -20.38 26.55 28.34
CA GLU A 75 -19.77 25.54 27.47
C GLU A 75 -20.10 24.13 28.02
N ASP A 76 -20.26 23.12 27.15
CA ASP A 76 -19.65 21.80 27.36
C ASP A 76 -19.89 20.80 26.19
N GLY A 77 -19.06 19.76 26.12
CA GLY A 77 -19.48 18.45 25.57
C GLY A 77 -19.52 18.21 24.06
N GLY A 78 -18.73 18.92 23.24
CA GLY A 78 -18.66 18.78 21.77
C GLY A 78 -18.11 17.46 21.19
N GLY A 79 -18.59 16.30 21.67
CA GLY A 79 -18.12 14.97 21.28
C GLY A 79 -18.40 14.63 19.82
N THR A 80 -17.41 14.81 18.94
CA THR A 80 -17.52 14.45 17.52
C THR A 80 -17.53 12.94 17.34
N ALA A 81 -18.71 12.37 17.11
CA ALA A 81 -18.87 10.94 16.84
C ALA A 81 -18.04 10.53 15.59
N PRO A 82 -17.25 9.45 15.65
CA PRO A 82 -16.42 9.03 14.54
C PRO A 82 -17.30 8.66 13.33
N ALA A 83 -16.91 9.14 12.15
CA ALA A 83 -17.64 8.90 10.91
C ALA A 83 -17.87 7.39 10.70
N ARG A 84 -19.15 6.99 10.62
CA ARG A 84 -19.52 5.60 10.32
C ARG A 84 -19.19 5.31 8.86
N PHE A 85 -17.98 4.81 8.62
CA PHE A 85 -17.65 4.09 7.39
C PHE A 85 -18.65 2.95 7.24
N ASP A 86 -19.32 2.90 6.09
CA ASP A 86 -20.40 1.95 5.86
C ASP A 86 -19.85 0.51 5.73
N ARG A 87 -20.52 -0.46 6.35
CA ARG A 87 -19.95 -1.79 6.62
C ARG A 87 -20.68 -2.89 5.87
N LEU A 88 -20.12 -3.35 4.76
CA LEU A 88 -20.59 -4.57 4.10
C LEU A 88 -20.02 -5.82 4.79
N GLY A 89 -20.90 -6.69 5.26
CA GLY A 89 -20.56 -8.00 5.79
C GLY A 89 -20.65 -9.08 4.72
N LEU A 90 -19.60 -9.89 4.56
CA LEU A 90 -19.58 -11.04 3.67
C LEU A 90 -20.43 -12.19 4.26
N TYR A 91 -21.71 -12.22 3.90
CA TYR A 91 -22.58 -13.37 4.13
C TYR A 91 -22.64 -14.26 2.90
N ALA A 92 -22.41 -15.56 3.07
CA ALA A 92 -23.06 -16.53 2.19
C ALA A 92 -24.57 -16.45 2.47
N ARG A 93 -25.38 -16.14 1.45
CA ARG A 93 -26.82 -15.90 1.62
C ARG A 93 -27.57 -17.21 1.91
N ALA A 94 -27.62 -17.60 3.18
CA ALA A 94 -28.63 -18.54 3.65
C ALA A 94 -30.02 -17.97 3.32
N THR A 95 -30.85 -18.75 2.64
CA THR A 95 -32.23 -18.36 2.30
C THR A 95 -33.06 -18.28 3.57
N ARG A 96 -33.56 -17.07 3.91
CA ARG A 96 -34.71 -16.95 4.82
C ARG A 96 -35.94 -17.55 4.14
N PRO A 97 -36.67 -18.48 4.78
CA PRO A 97 -38.08 -18.70 4.49
C PRO A 97 -38.90 -17.45 4.81
N ALA A 98 -40.14 -17.38 4.31
CA ALA A 98 -41.09 -16.34 4.69
C ALA A 98 -41.62 -16.55 6.13
N ASP A 99 -42.31 -15.53 6.67
CA ASP A 99 -42.77 -15.50 8.06
C ASP A 99 -43.68 -16.66 8.47
N GLY A 100 -43.53 -17.10 9.72
CA GLY A 100 -44.28 -18.22 10.31
C GLY A 100 -44.14 -18.29 11.84
N ASP A 101 -44.90 -17.41 12.51
CA ASP A 101 -45.22 -17.40 13.95
C ASP A 101 -44.09 -17.23 15.01
N ARG A 102 -44.41 -16.56 16.11
CA ARG A 102 -43.47 -16.26 17.22
C ARG A 102 -43.77 -17.10 18.45
N ARG A 103 -43.00 -18.18 18.67
CA ARG A 103 -42.86 -18.79 20.01
C ARG A 103 -41.39 -19.07 20.36
N ARG A 104 -41.09 -19.01 21.67
CA ARG A 104 -39.72 -19.03 22.21
C ARG A 104 -39.12 -20.44 22.13
N ALA A 105 -37.91 -20.53 21.60
CA ALA A 105 -36.92 -21.56 21.93
C ALA A 105 -35.55 -20.88 22.04
N ALA A 106 -34.72 -21.31 23.00
CA ALA A 106 -33.36 -20.81 23.16
C ALA A 106 -32.37 -21.95 22.87
N GLY A 107 -31.34 -21.68 22.07
CA GLY A 107 -30.31 -22.66 21.76
C GLY A 107 -29.40 -22.21 20.61
N THR A 108 -28.09 -22.16 20.90
CA THR A 108 -26.97 -22.30 19.95
C THR A 108 -26.97 -21.37 18.72
N GLU A 109 -26.30 -20.22 18.84
CA GLU A 109 -25.77 -19.54 17.64
C GLU A 109 -24.60 -20.35 17.03
N PRO A 110 -24.42 -20.35 15.69
CA PRO A 110 -23.30 -21.02 15.05
C PRO A 110 -22.00 -20.22 15.21
N GLU A 111 -21.03 -20.75 15.97
CA GLU A 111 -19.68 -20.15 16.06
C GLU A 111 -18.99 -20.13 14.68
N GLY A 112 -18.93 -18.93 14.09
CA GLY A 112 -18.19 -18.66 12.86
C GLY A 112 -17.63 -17.24 12.90
N LEU A 113 -16.41 -17.08 13.42
CA LEU A 113 -15.81 -15.76 13.61
C LEU A 113 -15.61 -15.06 12.24
N PRO A 114 -16.19 -13.86 12.01
CA PRO A 114 -16.14 -13.23 10.70
C PRO A 114 -14.75 -12.65 10.41
N VAL A 115 -13.95 -13.39 9.63
CA VAL A 115 -12.60 -12.98 9.22
C VAL A 115 -12.65 -11.72 8.36
N ARG A 116 -12.17 -10.59 8.91
CA ARG A 116 -12.17 -9.28 8.25
C ARG A 116 -10.95 -9.10 7.35
N VAL A 117 -10.99 -9.69 6.15
CA VAL A 117 -9.95 -9.44 5.14
C VAL A 117 -10.29 -8.15 4.38
N ALA A 118 -9.50 -7.09 4.58
CA ALA A 118 -9.57 -5.93 3.69
C ALA A 118 -9.14 -6.34 2.28
N LEU A 119 -9.98 -6.09 1.28
CA LEU A 119 -9.62 -6.19 -0.14
C LEU A 119 -9.09 -4.82 -0.61
N PRO A 120 -8.02 -4.77 -1.42
CA PRO A 120 -7.70 -3.58 -2.21
C PRO A 120 -8.89 -3.25 -3.12
N ALA A 121 -9.21 -1.97 -3.28
CA ALA A 121 -10.31 -1.53 -4.15
C ALA A 121 -10.01 -1.89 -5.62
N ALA A 122 -10.97 -2.50 -6.31
CA ALA A 122 -10.83 -2.98 -7.69
C ALA A 122 -10.80 -1.82 -8.71
N LEU A 123 -11.37 -0.66 -8.38
CA LEU A 123 -11.16 0.59 -9.12
C LEU A 123 -10.04 1.43 -8.47
N PRO A 124 -8.91 1.65 -9.16
CA PRO A 124 -7.84 2.49 -8.63
C PRO A 124 -8.33 3.94 -8.47
N ARG A 125 -8.30 4.43 -7.22
CA ARG A 125 -8.71 5.80 -6.84
C ARG A 125 -10.15 6.13 -7.22
N VAL A 126 -11.11 5.40 -6.65
CA VAL A 126 -12.58 5.60 -6.73
C VAL A 126 -13.03 7.08 -6.83
N LEU A 127 -12.45 7.99 -6.03
CA LEU A 127 -12.78 9.42 -6.06
C LEU A 127 -12.40 10.13 -7.38
N ASP A 128 -11.31 9.72 -8.04
CA ASP A 128 -10.91 10.26 -9.33
C ASP A 128 -11.80 9.74 -10.46
N ILE A 129 -12.33 8.52 -10.35
CA ILE A 129 -13.39 7.99 -11.23
C ILE A 129 -14.69 8.81 -11.05
N GLN A 130 -15.09 9.11 -9.81
CA GLN A 130 -16.26 9.95 -9.53
C GLN A 130 -16.08 11.40 -10.03
N ARG A 131 -14.87 11.97 -9.93
CA ARG A 131 -14.50 13.26 -10.53
C ARG A 131 -14.56 13.21 -12.07
N ALA A 132 -14.05 12.14 -12.67
CA ALA A 132 -14.03 11.93 -14.11
C ALA A 132 -15.44 11.85 -14.72
N LEU A 133 -16.38 11.18 -14.04
CA LEU A 133 -17.76 11.02 -14.53
C LEU A 133 -18.67 12.23 -14.23
N ARG A 134 -18.25 13.17 -13.37
CA ARG A 134 -19.01 14.40 -13.02
C ARG A 134 -19.60 15.18 -14.21
N PRO A 135 -18.92 15.32 -15.38
CA PRO A 135 -19.50 15.91 -16.59
C PRO A 135 -20.88 15.37 -16.98
N LEU A 136 -21.18 14.09 -16.71
CA LEU A 136 -22.47 13.46 -17.04
C LEU A 136 -23.66 14.08 -16.29
N GLN A 137 -23.44 14.82 -15.20
CA GLN A 137 -24.49 15.65 -14.57
C GLN A 137 -25.02 16.76 -15.51
N ARG A 138 -24.30 17.09 -16.59
CA ARG A 138 -24.74 18.01 -17.66
C ARG A 138 -25.22 17.30 -18.92
N LEU A 139 -25.33 15.97 -18.93
CA LEU A 139 -25.87 15.22 -20.06
C LEU A 139 -27.32 15.63 -20.33
N ARG A 140 -27.62 15.96 -21.60
CA ARG A 140 -28.97 16.25 -22.09
C ARG A 140 -29.30 15.25 -23.21
N PRO A 141 -30.29 14.35 -23.03
CA PRO A 141 -30.67 13.38 -24.06
C PRO A 141 -31.40 14.07 -25.23
N PRO A 142 -31.36 13.51 -26.45
CA PRO A 142 -32.07 14.06 -27.61
C PRO A 142 -33.62 14.02 -27.49
N GLY A 143 -34.19 13.14 -26.67
CA GLY A 143 -35.64 12.95 -26.55
C GLY A 143 -36.41 14.13 -25.94
N THR A 144 -36.80 15.10 -26.77
CA THR A 144 -37.43 16.37 -26.39
C THR A 144 -38.91 16.26 -25.98
N ARG A 145 -39.12 16.15 -24.66
CA ARG A 145 -40.07 16.98 -23.91
C ARG A 145 -39.48 17.17 -22.51
N ARG A 146 -38.95 18.36 -22.21
CA ARG A 146 -38.68 18.73 -20.81
C ARG A 146 -39.99 18.63 -20.05
N ARG A 147 -40.01 18.08 -18.84
CA ARG A 147 -41.18 18.19 -17.97
C ARG A 147 -41.31 19.64 -17.53
N THR A 148 -42.13 20.41 -18.23
CA THR A 148 -42.61 21.70 -17.75
C THR A 148 -43.57 21.48 -16.59
N VAL A 149 -43.55 22.40 -15.63
CA VAL A 149 -44.55 22.53 -14.58
C VAL A 149 -45.03 23.98 -14.62
N LEU A 150 -46.29 24.21 -14.27
CA LEU A 150 -46.83 25.55 -14.15
C LEU A 150 -45.99 26.34 -13.13
N ASP A 151 -45.50 27.51 -13.53
CA ASP A 151 -45.03 28.49 -12.56
C ASP A 151 -46.27 29.22 -12.05
N GLU A 152 -46.83 28.76 -10.93
CA GLU A 152 -48.09 29.26 -10.38
C GLU A 152 -48.02 30.77 -10.10
N ALA A 153 -46.89 31.26 -9.60
CA ALA A 153 -46.65 32.67 -9.35
C ALA A 153 -46.61 33.47 -10.66
N ALA A 154 -45.76 33.08 -11.62
CA ALA A 154 -45.67 33.80 -12.90
C ALA A 154 -46.95 33.66 -13.75
N THR A 155 -47.72 32.58 -13.58
CA THR A 155 -49.05 32.39 -14.18
C THR A 155 -50.08 33.35 -13.59
N ALA A 156 -50.14 33.47 -12.27
CA ALA A 156 -51.01 34.45 -11.61
C ALA A 156 -50.65 35.88 -12.06
N ASP A 157 -49.36 36.20 -12.10
CA ASP A 157 -48.85 37.51 -12.48
C ASP A 157 -49.12 37.85 -13.95
N ALA A 158 -48.92 36.89 -14.87
CA ALA A 158 -49.27 37.05 -16.28
C ALA A 158 -50.79 37.17 -16.50
N SER A 159 -51.59 36.41 -15.76
CA SER A 159 -53.06 36.44 -15.87
C SER A 159 -53.67 37.74 -15.31
N ALA A 160 -53.10 38.27 -14.23
CA ALA A 160 -53.47 39.57 -13.68
C ALA A 160 -53.16 40.71 -14.66
N ARG A 161 -51.96 40.70 -15.27
CA ARG A 161 -51.56 41.66 -16.33
C ARG A 161 -52.42 41.52 -17.59
N ALA A 162 -52.92 40.32 -17.90
CA ALA A 162 -53.82 40.02 -19.02
C ALA A 162 -55.31 40.29 -18.72
N MET A 163 -55.62 41.11 -17.69
CA MET A 163 -56.97 41.53 -17.29
C MET A 163 -57.96 40.37 -17.08
N GLY A 164 -57.48 39.28 -16.46
CA GLY A 164 -58.32 38.14 -16.05
C GLY A 164 -58.32 36.95 -17.02
N LEU A 165 -57.66 37.05 -18.18
CA LEU A 165 -57.39 35.89 -19.03
C LEU A 165 -56.34 35.00 -18.35
N THR A 166 -56.61 33.70 -18.20
CA THR A 166 -55.64 32.76 -17.61
C THR A 166 -54.50 32.47 -18.60
N VAL A 167 -53.31 32.98 -18.32
CA VAL A 167 -52.09 32.82 -19.15
C VAL A 167 -51.11 31.87 -18.45
N PRO A 168 -51.09 30.56 -18.78
CA PRO A 168 -50.23 29.59 -18.11
C PRO A 168 -48.76 29.78 -18.47
N VAL A 169 -47.96 30.22 -17.50
CA VAL A 169 -46.50 30.33 -17.63
C VAL A 169 -45.87 28.99 -17.25
N LEU A 170 -45.24 28.32 -18.20
CA LEU A 170 -44.62 27.01 -18.00
C LEU A 170 -43.12 27.13 -17.76
N ARG A 171 -42.66 26.76 -16.55
CA ARG A 171 -41.22 26.68 -16.25
C ARG A 171 -40.67 25.27 -16.50
N PRO A 172 -39.45 25.13 -17.06
CA PRO A 172 -38.79 23.83 -17.18
C PRO A 172 -38.32 23.32 -15.83
N VAL A 173 -38.62 22.05 -15.50
CA VAL A 173 -38.03 21.40 -14.32
C VAL A 173 -36.68 20.81 -14.68
N ASP A 174 -35.58 21.34 -14.11
CA ASP A 174 -34.26 20.71 -14.21
C ASP A 174 -34.17 19.49 -13.27
N ARG A 175 -34.63 18.35 -13.78
CA ARG A 175 -34.43 17.01 -13.19
C ARG A 175 -33.43 16.19 -14.01
N ARG A 176 -32.94 15.11 -13.41
CA ARG A 176 -32.09 14.11 -14.08
C ARG A 176 -32.96 13.34 -15.07
N GLU A 177 -32.75 13.55 -16.36
CA GLU A 177 -33.59 12.95 -17.41
C GLU A 177 -33.06 11.60 -17.92
N ALA A 178 -31.76 11.33 -17.82
CA ALA A 178 -31.14 10.12 -18.36
C ALA A 178 -31.18 8.91 -17.40
N THR A 179 -31.34 7.70 -17.94
CA THR A 179 -31.20 6.42 -17.20
C THR A 179 -29.86 5.76 -17.56
N LEU A 180 -29.19 5.13 -16.60
CA LEU A 180 -27.96 4.35 -16.87
C LEU A 180 -28.26 2.85 -16.82
N HIS A 181 -27.87 2.12 -17.86
CA HIS A 181 -27.78 0.66 -17.82
C HIS A 181 -26.31 0.26 -17.63
N LEU A 182 -26.01 -0.41 -16.52
CA LEU A 182 -24.72 -1.05 -16.26
C LEU A 182 -24.88 -2.55 -16.53
N VAL A 183 -24.18 -3.07 -17.54
CA VAL A 183 -24.30 -4.48 -17.96
C VAL A 183 -22.97 -5.19 -17.73
N LEU A 184 -22.90 -6.11 -16.78
CA LEU A 184 -21.75 -7.00 -16.63
C LEU A 184 -21.90 -8.17 -17.59
N ASP A 185 -20.86 -8.46 -18.36
CA ASP A 185 -20.73 -9.73 -19.07
C ASP A 185 -20.56 -10.87 -18.05
N ALA A 186 -21.45 -11.88 -18.07
CA ALA A 186 -21.42 -12.99 -17.11
C ALA A 186 -20.59 -14.20 -17.59
N SER A 187 -19.73 -14.01 -18.59
CA SER A 187 -18.86 -15.07 -19.10
C SER A 187 -17.77 -15.52 -18.11
N PRO A 188 -17.23 -16.74 -18.26
CA PRO A 188 -16.27 -17.36 -17.35
C PRO A 188 -15.12 -16.50 -16.81
N SER A 189 -14.52 -15.66 -17.65
CA SER A 189 -13.36 -14.83 -17.30
C SER A 189 -13.75 -13.54 -16.55
N MET A 190 -15.04 -13.23 -16.44
CA MET A 190 -15.53 -12.00 -15.80
C MET A 190 -15.69 -12.09 -14.28
N VAL A 191 -15.49 -13.27 -13.69
CA VAL A 191 -15.65 -13.48 -12.23
C VAL A 191 -14.52 -12.83 -11.41
N VAL A 192 -13.40 -12.45 -12.03
CA VAL A 192 -12.39 -11.56 -11.40
C VAL A 192 -12.77 -10.08 -11.41
N TRP A 193 -13.76 -9.67 -12.22
CA TRP A 193 -14.15 -8.28 -12.44
C TRP A 193 -15.45 -7.86 -11.73
N HIS A 194 -16.08 -8.73 -10.94
CA HIS A 194 -17.32 -8.42 -10.23
C HIS A 194 -17.17 -7.26 -9.23
N GLU A 195 -16.07 -7.22 -8.46
CA GLU A 195 -15.78 -6.12 -7.53
C GLU A 195 -15.62 -4.77 -8.26
N LEU A 196 -15.02 -4.78 -9.45
CA LEU A 196 -14.91 -3.59 -10.31
C LEU A 196 -16.29 -3.09 -10.79
N PHE A 197 -17.21 -4.01 -11.07
CA PHE A 197 -18.58 -3.69 -11.47
C PHE A 197 -19.40 -3.09 -10.31
N ASP A 198 -19.34 -3.69 -9.12
CA ASP A 198 -20.05 -3.19 -7.94
C ASP A 198 -19.47 -1.84 -7.44
N GLU A 199 -18.16 -1.65 -7.50
CA GLU A 199 -17.54 -0.34 -7.22
C GLU A 199 -17.94 0.72 -8.24
N LEU A 200 -17.96 0.39 -9.54
CA LEU A 200 -18.42 1.29 -10.60
C LEU A 200 -19.88 1.68 -10.40
N ARG A 201 -20.74 0.71 -10.10
CA ARG A 201 -22.15 0.92 -9.76
C ARG A 201 -22.28 1.90 -8.60
N GLY A 202 -21.58 1.66 -7.49
CA GLY A 202 -21.58 2.55 -6.34
C GLY A 202 -21.06 3.96 -6.65
N VAL A 203 -20.09 4.10 -7.57
CA VAL A 203 -19.65 5.42 -8.06
C VAL A 203 -20.75 6.11 -8.85
N CYS A 204 -21.44 5.42 -9.75
CA CYS A 204 -22.54 5.98 -10.54
C CYS A 204 -23.74 6.38 -9.67
N GLU A 205 -24.08 5.58 -8.64
CA GLU A 205 -25.10 5.90 -7.64
C GLU A 205 -24.73 7.17 -6.84
N ARG A 206 -23.50 7.22 -6.31
CA ARG A 206 -22.96 8.41 -5.61
C ARG A 206 -22.72 9.63 -6.52
N LEU A 207 -22.77 9.47 -7.85
CA LEU A 207 -22.57 10.56 -8.80
C LEU A 207 -23.82 11.45 -8.92
N GLY A 208 -25.01 10.87 -8.76
CA GLY A 208 -26.28 11.59 -8.92
C GLY A 208 -26.45 12.27 -10.29
N ALA A 209 -25.92 11.69 -11.37
CA ALA A 209 -26.13 12.18 -12.73
C ALA A 209 -27.44 11.66 -13.36
N PHE A 210 -27.87 10.46 -12.96
CA PHE A 210 -28.95 9.71 -13.61
C PHE A 210 -30.24 9.73 -12.78
N ARG A 211 -31.36 9.53 -13.48
CA ARG A 211 -32.71 9.35 -12.91
C ARG A 211 -32.81 8.02 -12.16
N ASP A 212 -32.26 6.99 -12.78
CA ASP A 212 -32.29 5.59 -12.38
C ASP A 212 -31.02 4.89 -12.90
N ILE A 213 -30.58 3.82 -12.23
CA ILE A 213 -29.36 3.06 -12.52
C ILE A 213 -29.70 1.58 -12.42
N GLN A 214 -29.79 0.93 -13.59
CA GLN A 214 -30.22 -0.45 -13.72
C GLN A 214 -28.98 -1.34 -13.96
N ALA A 215 -28.70 -2.24 -13.02
CA ALA A 215 -27.61 -3.20 -13.11
C ALA A 215 -28.12 -4.54 -13.65
N HIS A 216 -27.46 -5.06 -14.67
CA HIS A 216 -27.82 -6.31 -15.34
C HIS A 216 -26.59 -7.20 -15.58
N TYR A 217 -26.83 -8.49 -15.69
CA TYR A 217 -25.83 -9.51 -16.01
C TYR A 217 -26.19 -10.16 -17.34
N LEU A 218 -25.30 -10.09 -18.33
CA LEU A 218 -25.52 -10.66 -19.66
C LEU A 218 -25.11 -12.13 -19.68
N HIS A 219 -26.10 -13.00 -19.64
CA HIS A 219 -25.96 -14.46 -19.64
C HIS A 219 -26.12 -15.03 -21.05
N GLY A 220 -25.38 -16.11 -21.35
CA GLY A 220 -25.70 -17.00 -22.46
C GLY A 220 -26.55 -18.15 -21.96
N LEU A 221 -27.76 -18.30 -22.50
CA LEU A 221 -28.65 -19.43 -22.18
C LEU A 221 -28.20 -20.71 -22.91
N PRO A 222 -28.64 -21.91 -22.47
CA PRO A 222 -28.23 -23.19 -23.07
C PRO A 222 -28.60 -23.36 -24.55
N ASP A 223 -29.59 -22.61 -25.04
CA ASP A 223 -29.97 -22.52 -26.46
C ASP A 223 -29.04 -21.61 -27.29
N GLY A 224 -28.04 -21.00 -26.65
CA GLY A 224 -27.12 -20.04 -27.24
C GLY A 224 -27.64 -18.61 -27.31
N THR A 225 -28.85 -18.31 -26.81
CA THR A 225 -29.42 -16.95 -26.85
C THR A 225 -28.88 -16.06 -25.72
N PRO A 226 -28.71 -14.74 -25.94
CA PRO A 226 -28.26 -13.81 -24.93
C PRO A 226 -29.42 -13.20 -24.14
N ALA A 227 -29.40 -13.35 -22.82
CA ALA A 227 -30.44 -12.85 -21.90
C ALA A 227 -29.86 -12.00 -20.77
N LEU A 228 -30.69 -11.15 -20.16
CA LEU A 228 -30.31 -10.29 -19.03
C LEU A 228 -30.86 -10.86 -17.72
N GLY A 229 -29.98 -11.14 -16.77
CA GLY A 229 -30.33 -11.47 -15.39
C GLY A 229 -30.18 -10.26 -14.45
N ALA A 230 -30.86 -10.31 -13.31
CA ALA A 230 -30.72 -9.34 -12.22
C ALA A 230 -29.52 -9.61 -11.28
N GLY A 231 -28.76 -10.67 -11.54
CA GLY A 231 -27.63 -11.13 -10.73
C GLY A 231 -26.77 -12.17 -11.46
N PRO A 232 -25.67 -12.63 -10.82
CA PRO A 232 -24.70 -13.54 -11.44
C PRO A 232 -25.18 -14.99 -11.59
N ASP A 233 -26.29 -15.40 -10.95
CA ASP A 233 -26.90 -16.71 -11.21
C ASP A 233 -27.81 -16.63 -12.46
N PRO A 234 -27.53 -17.39 -13.54
CA PRO A 234 -28.37 -17.42 -14.74
C PRO A 234 -29.77 -18.01 -14.50
N ARG A 235 -30.01 -18.69 -13.37
CA ARG A 235 -31.34 -19.23 -12.98
C ARG A 235 -32.29 -18.18 -12.41
N GLY A 236 -31.86 -16.91 -12.30
CA GLY A 236 -32.75 -15.80 -12.00
C GLY A 236 -33.80 -15.55 -13.09
N ALA A 237 -34.70 -14.59 -12.88
CA ALA A 237 -35.68 -14.20 -13.88
C ALA A 237 -35.00 -13.56 -15.11
N ALA A 238 -34.70 -14.37 -16.12
CA ALA A 238 -34.06 -13.94 -17.36
C ALA A 238 -34.99 -13.03 -18.17
N HIS A 239 -34.42 -12.02 -18.81
CA HIS A 239 -35.16 -10.99 -19.55
C HIS A 239 -34.58 -10.78 -20.97
N PRO A 240 -35.43 -10.50 -21.98
CA PRO A 240 -34.97 -10.20 -23.33
C PRO A 240 -33.99 -9.02 -23.38
N THR A 241 -32.90 -9.19 -24.12
CA THR A 241 -31.82 -8.20 -24.25
C THR A 241 -32.24 -6.90 -24.95
N ASP A 242 -33.35 -6.92 -25.70
CA ASP A 242 -33.94 -5.73 -26.31
C ASP A 242 -34.64 -4.79 -25.32
N ARG A 243 -34.83 -5.17 -24.05
CA ARG A 243 -35.37 -4.27 -23.01
C ARG A 243 -34.50 -3.03 -22.75
N LEU A 244 -33.21 -3.06 -23.10
CA LEU A 244 -32.30 -1.90 -22.98
C LEU A 244 -32.35 -0.95 -24.18
N ARG A 245 -33.13 -1.28 -25.22
CA ARG A 245 -33.31 -0.47 -26.42
C ARG A 245 -34.38 0.59 -26.17
N ASP A 246 -33.98 1.70 -25.57
CA ASP A 246 -34.83 2.89 -25.37
C ASP A 246 -34.87 3.77 -26.64
N PRO A 247 -35.94 3.75 -27.46
CA PRO A 247 -36.05 4.58 -28.65
C PRO A 247 -36.20 6.07 -28.36
N THR A 248 -36.41 6.49 -27.10
CA THR A 248 -36.44 7.91 -26.71
C THR A 248 -35.05 8.51 -26.57
N GLY A 249 -33.99 7.69 -26.61
CA GLY A 249 -32.59 8.13 -26.49
C GLY A 249 -32.26 8.73 -25.13
N ARG A 250 -32.99 8.36 -24.08
CA ARG A 250 -32.80 8.81 -22.70
C ARG A 250 -31.92 7.86 -21.89
N SER A 251 -31.69 6.63 -22.35
CA SER A 251 -30.70 5.74 -21.75
C SER A 251 -29.24 6.07 -22.14
N VAL A 252 -28.31 5.60 -21.33
CA VAL A 252 -26.88 5.42 -21.63
C VAL A 252 -26.51 4.02 -21.17
N THR A 253 -25.75 3.28 -21.97
CA THR A 253 -25.34 1.90 -21.63
C THR A 253 -23.83 1.81 -21.49
N ILE A 254 -23.35 1.28 -20.36
CA ILE A 254 -21.96 0.89 -20.16
C ILE A 254 -21.93 -0.63 -19.95
N MET A 255 -21.33 -1.36 -20.89
CA MET A 255 -21.10 -2.79 -20.76
C MET A 255 -19.70 -3.04 -20.20
N VAL A 256 -19.57 -3.73 -19.07
CA VAL A 256 -18.28 -4.16 -18.51
C VAL A 256 -17.97 -5.55 -19.03
N SER A 257 -16.91 -5.71 -19.84
CA SER A 257 -16.60 -6.97 -20.52
C SER A 257 -15.14 -7.05 -20.98
N ASP A 258 -14.55 -8.23 -20.86
CA ASP A 258 -13.24 -8.58 -21.43
C ASP A 258 -13.29 -8.84 -22.96
N CYS A 259 -14.48 -8.91 -23.54
CA CYS A 259 -14.74 -9.21 -24.95
C CYS A 259 -14.21 -10.58 -25.43
N ALA A 260 -14.00 -11.55 -24.52
CA ALA A 260 -13.48 -12.88 -24.82
C ALA A 260 -14.54 -14.01 -24.69
N GLY A 261 -15.63 -13.76 -23.95
CA GLY A 261 -16.69 -14.76 -23.70
C GLY A 261 -17.40 -15.32 -24.95
N GLN A 262 -18.08 -16.47 -24.78
CA GLN A 262 -18.74 -17.21 -25.87
C GLN A 262 -19.74 -16.37 -26.69
N LEU A 263 -20.49 -15.46 -26.06
CA LEU A 263 -21.41 -14.55 -26.76
C LEU A 263 -20.68 -13.64 -27.76
N TRP A 264 -19.42 -13.28 -27.49
CA TRP A 264 -18.59 -12.52 -28.42
C TRP A 264 -18.04 -13.41 -29.53
N ARG A 265 -17.61 -14.64 -29.21
CA ARG A 265 -17.17 -15.61 -30.22
C ARG A 265 -18.26 -15.90 -31.26
N LEU A 266 -19.52 -15.95 -30.84
CA LEU A 266 -20.70 -16.16 -31.70
C LEU A 266 -21.22 -14.87 -32.39
N GLY A 267 -20.55 -13.73 -32.19
CA GLY A 267 -20.96 -12.43 -32.71
C GLY A 267 -22.18 -11.82 -32.00
N LEU A 268 -22.82 -12.52 -31.06
CA LEU A 268 -24.08 -12.13 -30.43
C LEU A 268 -23.95 -10.82 -29.65
N ALA A 269 -22.88 -10.67 -28.86
CA ALA A 269 -22.63 -9.46 -28.08
C ALA A 269 -22.42 -8.23 -28.99
N GLN A 270 -21.74 -8.40 -30.12
CA GLN A 270 -21.53 -7.36 -31.13
C GLN A 270 -22.84 -6.99 -31.82
N ARG A 271 -23.70 -7.98 -32.15
CA ARG A 271 -25.05 -7.73 -32.70
C ARG A 271 -25.94 -6.98 -31.70
N LEU A 272 -25.84 -7.28 -30.39
CA LEU A 272 -26.53 -6.51 -29.33
C LEU A 272 -26.02 -5.07 -29.22
N LEU A 273 -24.70 -4.88 -29.15
CA LEU A 273 -24.10 -3.55 -29.11
C LEU A 273 -24.46 -2.71 -30.33
N HIS A 274 -24.60 -3.32 -31.52
CA HIS A 274 -25.15 -2.62 -32.68
C HIS A 274 -26.58 -2.13 -32.45
N ARG A 275 -27.50 -3.00 -31.99
CA ARG A 275 -28.91 -2.64 -31.74
C ARG A 275 -29.07 -1.59 -30.63
N TRP A 276 -28.28 -1.66 -29.55
CA TRP A 276 -28.32 -0.65 -28.49
C TRP A 276 -27.76 0.71 -28.98
N ALA A 277 -26.67 0.68 -29.77
CA ALA A 277 -26.06 1.87 -30.37
C ALA A 277 -26.86 2.50 -31.53
N GLU A 278 -28.03 1.95 -31.88
CA GLU A 278 -29.02 2.61 -32.76
C GLU A 278 -29.76 3.74 -32.04
N CYS A 279 -30.11 3.53 -30.77
CA CYS A 279 -31.04 4.41 -30.04
C CYS A 279 -30.35 5.26 -28.96
N ALA A 280 -29.28 4.75 -28.35
CA ALA A 280 -28.64 5.36 -27.19
C ALA A 280 -27.10 5.38 -27.29
N PRO A 281 -26.40 6.25 -26.52
CA PRO A 281 -24.96 6.16 -26.37
C PRO A 281 -24.54 4.88 -25.63
N VAL A 282 -23.69 4.08 -26.26
CA VAL A 282 -23.13 2.85 -25.69
C VAL A 282 -21.61 2.97 -25.60
N ALA A 283 -21.02 2.41 -24.54
CA ALA A 283 -19.58 2.17 -24.45
C ALA A 283 -19.30 0.81 -23.79
N VAL A 284 -18.15 0.23 -24.08
CA VAL A 284 -17.64 -0.97 -23.40
C VAL A 284 -16.51 -0.55 -22.47
N LEU A 285 -16.67 -0.80 -21.17
CA LEU A 285 -15.59 -0.74 -20.20
C LEU A 285 -14.82 -2.06 -20.27
N GLN A 286 -13.62 -1.99 -20.82
CA GLN A 286 -12.77 -3.13 -21.12
C GLN A 286 -11.64 -3.18 -20.09
N PRO A 287 -11.67 -4.12 -19.12
CA PRO A 287 -10.77 -4.12 -17.98
C PRO A 287 -9.42 -4.79 -18.25
N LEU A 288 -9.27 -5.55 -19.36
CA LEU A 288 -7.98 -6.17 -19.70
C LEU A 288 -6.89 -5.12 -19.99
N PRO A 289 -5.61 -5.47 -19.82
CA PRO A 289 -4.49 -4.67 -20.34
C PRO A 289 -4.62 -4.37 -21.85
N HIS A 290 -4.39 -3.11 -22.24
CA HIS A 290 -4.57 -2.60 -23.62
C HIS A 290 -3.87 -3.44 -24.69
N ARG A 291 -2.70 -4.04 -24.38
CA ARG A 291 -1.98 -5.02 -25.21
C ARG A 291 -2.84 -6.19 -25.72
N MET A 292 -3.86 -6.60 -24.97
CA MET A 292 -4.74 -7.73 -25.29
C MET A 292 -5.89 -7.34 -26.22
N TRP A 293 -6.27 -6.06 -26.29
CA TRP A 293 -7.53 -5.60 -26.89
C TRP A 293 -7.65 -5.87 -28.39
N ARG A 294 -6.53 -6.09 -29.09
CA ARG A 294 -6.50 -6.48 -30.51
C ARG A 294 -6.70 -7.98 -30.75
N ARG A 295 -6.80 -8.77 -29.69
CA ARG A 295 -6.90 -10.25 -29.71
C ARG A 295 -8.20 -10.77 -29.09
N THR A 296 -9.07 -9.87 -28.62
CA THR A 296 -10.44 -10.19 -28.19
C THR A 296 -11.35 -10.36 -29.41
N HIS A 297 -12.59 -10.79 -29.19
CA HIS A 297 -13.61 -10.87 -30.24
C HIS A 297 -14.26 -9.50 -30.59
N LEU A 298 -13.84 -8.41 -29.92
CA LEU A 298 -14.13 -7.02 -30.32
C LEU A 298 -12.79 -6.25 -30.45
N PRO A 299 -12.04 -6.43 -31.54
CA PRO A 299 -10.69 -5.89 -31.67
C PRO A 299 -10.68 -4.36 -31.72
N ALA A 300 -9.79 -3.76 -30.93
CA ALA A 300 -9.66 -2.30 -30.83
C ALA A 300 -9.05 -1.62 -32.08
N GLU A 301 -9.84 -0.74 -32.69
CA GLU A 301 -9.45 0.18 -33.75
C GLU A 301 -9.12 1.57 -33.15
N PRO A 302 -7.85 2.03 -33.19
CA PRO A 302 -7.45 3.31 -32.62
C PRO A 302 -7.77 4.49 -33.55
N GLY A 303 -8.18 5.61 -32.98
CA GLY A 303 -8.51 6.82 -33.74
C GLY A 303 -8.90 8.00 -32.87
N LEU A 304 -9.81 8.81 -33.39
CA LEU A 304 -10.31 10.03 -32.77
C LEU A 304 -11.83 9.97 -32.63
N LEU A 305 -12.32 10.04 -31.39
CA LEU A 305 -13.74 10.11 -31.05
C LEU A 305 -14.14 11.58 -30.87
N TYR A 306 -15.27 11.97 -31.43
CA TYR A 306 -15.79 13.35 -31.37
C TYR A 306 -17.32 13.34 -31.36
N ARG A 307 -17.93 14.43 -30.89
CA ARG A 307 -19.39 14.60 -30.96
C ARG A 307 -19.78 15.20 -32.31
N GLY A 308 -20.95 14.82 -32.84
CA GLY A 308 -21.63 15.62 -33.85
C GLY A 308 -22.12 16.97 -33.30
N GLU A 309 -22.60 17.82 -34.20
CA GLU A 309 -23.22 19.12 -33.85
C GLU A 309 -24.67 18.93 -33.41
N GLY A 310 -25.11 19.75 -32.45
CA GLY A 310 -26.49 19.78 -31.94
C GLY A 310 -26.71 19.13 -30.55
N PRO A 311 -27.87 19.38 -29.91
CA PRO A 311 -28.26 18.73 -28.66
C PRO A 311 -28.44 17.21 -28.85
N GLY A 312 -27.90 16.40 -27.94
CA GLY A 312 -28.00 14.94 -28.02
C GLY A 312 -27.29 14.29 -29.22
N ALA A 313 -26.48 15.04 -29.98
CA ALA A 313 -25.83 14.54 -31.18
C ALA A 313 -24.91 13.32 -30.91
N PRO A 314 -24.93 12.31 -31.80
CA PRO A 314 -24.20 11.06 -31.59
C PRO A 314 -22.69 11.27 -31.63
N LEU A 315 -21.96 10.36 -30.98
CA LEU A 315 -20.51 10.27 -31.12
C LEU A 315 -20.16 9.70 -32.51
N ARG A 316 -19.17 10.30 -33.15
CA ARG A 316 -18.57 9.87 -34.41
C ARG A 316 -17.11 9.51 -34.18
N PHE A 317 -16.59 8.58 -34.97
CA PHE A 317 -15.22 8.10 -34.87
C PHE A 317 -14.50 8.28 -36.21
N ARG A 318 -13.25 8.73 -36.16
CA ARG A 318 -12.33 8.79 -37.30
C ARG A 318 -11.13 7.89 -37.00
N PRO A 319 -10.96 6.75 -37.69
CA PRO A 319 -9.85 5.84 -37.41
C PRO A 319 -8.50 6.47 -37.79
N ARG A 320 -7.42 5.99 -37.15
CA ARG A 320 -6.05 6.47 -37.39
C ARG A 320 -5.43 5.94 -38.69
N ALA A 321 -5.91 4.81 -39.18
CA ALA A 321 -5.54 4.19 -40.45
C ALA A 321 -6.81 3.79 -41.22
N GLN A 322 -6.70 3.53 -42.51
CA GLN A 322 -7.83 2.95 -43.27
C GLN A 322 -8.03 1.49 -42.85
N PRO A 323 -9.26 1.03 -42.55
CA PRO A 323 -9.50 -0.35 -42.17
C PRO A 323 -9.33 -1.28 -43.38
N LEU A 324 -8.70 -2.44 -43.16
CA LEU A 324 -8.50 -3.50 -44.16
C LEU A 324 -9.77 -4.32 -44.46
N GLY A 325 -10.94 -3.79 -44.09
CA GLY A 325 -12.26 -4.41 -44.25
C GLY A 325 -13.33 -3.33 -44.43
N GLY A 326 -14.46 -3.71 -45.03
CA GLY A 326 -15.45 -2.78 -45.60
C GLY A 326 -15.98 -1.68 -44.66
N SER A 327 -16.34 -0.55 -45.25
CA SER A 327 -16.69 0.73 -44.62
C SER A 327 -18.02 0.76 -43.82
N GLY A 328 -18.56 -0.39 -43.42
CA GLY A 328 -19.81 -0.50 -42.68
C GLY A 328 -19.65 -0.55 -41.15
N GLY A 329 -20.79 -0.63 -40.46
CA GLY A 329 -20.88 -0.85 -39.01
C GLY A 329 -20.85 0.43 -38.16
N ARG A 330 -21.19 0.27 -36.87
CA ARG A 330 -21.10 1.30 -35.83
C ARG A 330 -19.78 1.15 -35.06
N SER A 331 -19.18 2.27 -34.64
CA SER A 331 -18.00 2.29 -33.77
C SER A 331 -18.43 2.50 -32.32
N VAL A 332 -18.22 1.51 -31.46
CA VAL A 332 -18.52 1.56 -30.02
C VAL A 332 -17.23 1.85 -29.25
N PRO A 333 -17.15 2.92 -28.43
CA PRO A 333 -15.97 3.22 -27.62
C PRO A 333 -15.57 2.08 -26.69
N LEU A 334 -14.28 1.72 -26.73
CA LEU A 334 -13.63 0.83 -25.77
C LEU A 334 -12.85 1.69 -24.78
N LEU A 335 -13.24 1.62 -23.50
CA LEU A 335 -12.71 2.47 -22.43
C LEU A 335 -11.98 1.61 -21.40
N PRO A 336 -10.74 1.94 -21.00
CA PRO A 336 -10.13 1.31 -19.84
C PRO A 336 -10.79 1.85 -18.56
N PRO A 337 -10.72 1.13 -17.42
CA PRO A 337 -11.21 1.57 -16.12
C PRO A 337 -10.30 2.66 -15.50
N SER A 338 -10.11 3.77 -16.20
CA SER A 338 -9.25 4.88 -15.80
C SER A 338 -9.96 6.24 -15.85
N ALA A 339 -9.61 7.12 -14.92
CA ALA A 339 -10.20 8.45 -14.79
C ALA A 339 -9.99 9.32 -16.04
N SER A 340 -8.88 9.17 -16.77
CA SER A 340 -8.61 9.96 -17.98
C SER A 340 -9.54 9.60 -19.13
N ALA A 341 -9.70 8.31 -19.44
CA ALA A 341 -10.57 7.86 -20.52
C ALA A 341 -12.05 8.09 -20.22
N LEU A 342 -12.49 7.77 -18.99
CA LEU A 342 -13.86 8.02 -18.54
C LEU A 342 -14.19 9.52 -18.55
N SER A 343 -13.25 10.41 -18.18
CA SER A 343 -13.43 11.87 -18.26
C SER A 343 -13.52 12.37 -19.69
N ALA A 344 -12.68 11.86 -20.61
CA ALA A 344 -12.74 12.23 -22.02
C ALA A 344 -14.08 11.86 -22.67
N TRP A 345 -14.56 10.63 -22.43
CA TRP A 345 -15.86 10.15 -22.90
C TRP A 345 -17.03 10.91 -22.25
N ALA A 346 -17.00 11.09 -20.93
CA ALA A 346 -18.04 11.83 -20.20
C ALA A 346 -18.16 13.29 -20.66
N ARG A 347 -17.04 13.97 -20.93
CA ARG A 347 -17.03 15.34 -21.47
C ARG A 347 -17.60 15.42 -22.88
N LEU A 348 -17.32 14.44 -23.75
CA LEU A 348 -17.88 14.39 -25.10
C LEU A 348 -19.41 14.17 -25.08
N LEU A 349 -19.90 13.21 -24.28
CA LEU A 349 -21.35 12.97 -24.14
C LEU A 349 -22.09 14.19 -23.58
N ALA A 350 -21.52 14.82 -22.56
CA ALA A 350 -22.07 16.04 -21.95
C ALA A 350 -21.91 17.30 -22.82
N GLY A 351 -21.24 17.22 -23.98
CA GLY A 351 -21.00 18.37 -24.86
C GLY A 351 -20.02 19.42 -24.30
N LEU A 352 -19.21 19.05 -23.30
CA LEU A 352 -18.24 19.94 -22.64
C LEU A 352 -16.85 19.92 -23.29
N GLY A 353 -16.72 19.34 -24.49
CA GLY A 353 -15.48 19.29 -25.26
C GLY A 353 -15.75 19.39 -26.75
N ALA A 354 -15.21 20.42 -27.39
CA ALA A 354 -15.37 20.69 -28.82
C ALA A 354 -14.24 20.10 -29.71
N ARG A 355 -13.24 19.46 -29.11
CA ARG A 355 -12.10 18.85 -29.83
C ARG A 355 -12.22 17.33 -29.84
N PRO A 356 -11.90 16.64 -30.96
CA PRO A 356 -11.76 15.18 -30.99
C PRO A 356 -10.72 14.69 -29.98
N VAL A 357 -11.00 13.58 -29.31
CA VAL A 357 -10.09 12.96 -28.33
C VAL A 357 -9.54 11.64 -28.87
N PRO A 358 -8.29 11.25 -28.56
CA PRO A 358 -7.81 9.90 -28.82
C PRO A 358 -8.70 8.85 -28.13
N ALA A 359 -9.08 7.82 -28.88
CA ALA A 359 -9.93 6.74 -28.39
C ALA A 359 -9.71 5.45 -29.17
N GLU A 360 -9.99 4.33 -28.52
CA GLU A 360 -10.18 3.02 -29.16
C GLU A 360 -11.67 2.80 -29.41
N THR A 361 -12.03 2.15 -30.51
CA THR A 361 -13.41 1.67 -30.72
C THR A 361 -13.43 0.23 -31.25
N GLY A 362 -14.49 -0.50 -30.88
CA GLY A 362 -14.83 -1.77 -31.52
C GLY A 362 -15.85 -1.55 -32.62
N ARG A 363 -15.67 -2.23 -33.76
CA ARG A 363 -16.59 -2.15 -34.92
C ARG A 363 -17.66 -3.24 -34.83
N VAL A 364 -18.92 -2.84 -34.78
CA VAL A 364 -20.08 -3.75 -34.66
C VAL A 364 -21.03 -3.59 -35.85
N HIS A 365 -21.71 -4.68 -36.22
CA HIS A 365 -22.60 -4.75 -37.39
C HIS A 365 -23.93 -5.42 -36.98
N ALA A 366 -25.02 -5.13 -37.70
CA ALA A 366 -26.32 -5.78 -37.47
C ALA A 366 -26.19 -7.31 -37.58
N ASP A 367 -25.55 -7.77 -38.66
CA ASP A 367 -25.24 -9.18 -38.95
C ASP A 367 -23.77 -9.50 -38.67
N HIS A 368 -23.23 -9.02 -37.54
CA HIS A 368 -21.83 -9.26 -37.17
C HIS A 368 -21.54 -10.78 -37.16
N PRO A 369 -20.54 -11.27 -37.91
CA PRO A 369 -20.33 -12.71 -38.06
C PRO A 369 -19.85 -13.37 -36.76
N ALA A 370 -20.10 -14.67 -36.62
CA ALA A 370 -19.37 -15.45 -35.62
C ALA A 370 -17.88 -15.52 -36.01
N THR A 371 -16.99 -15.46 -35.02
CA THR A 371 -15.57 -15.77 -35.24
C THR A 371 -15.48 -17.25 -35.58
N ALA A 372 -14.93 -17.58 -36.76
CA ALA A 372 -14.73 -18.96 -37.15
C ALA A 372 -13.91 -19.71 -36.08
N PRO A 373 -14.29 -20.95 -35.69
CA PRO A 373 -13.46 -21.74 -34.82
C PRO A 373 -12.09 -21.96 -35.50
N PRO A 374 -10.98 -21.94 -34.76
CA PRO A 374 -9.69 -22.28 -35.34
C PRO A 374 -9.77 -23.69 -35.90
N ALA A 375 -9.47 -23.86 -37.20
CA ALA A 375 -9.35 -25.17 -37.81
C ALA A 375 -8.43 -26.04 -36.95
N SER A 376 -8.85 -27.27 -36.65
CA SER A 376 -8.28 -28.13 -35.60
C SER A 376 -6.76 -28.15 -35.62
N ALA A 377 -6.16 -27.32 -34.77
CA ALA A 377 -4.72 -27.19 -34.69
C ALA A 377 -4.14 -28.52 -34.17
N PRO A 378 -2.91 -28.91 -34.58
CA PRO A 378 -2.22 -30.01 -33.94
C PRO A 378 -2.21 -29.82 -32.43
N GLN A 379 -2.34 -30.92 -31.68
CA GLN A 379 -2.34 -30.90 -30.22
C GLN A 379 -0.98 -30.39 -29.74
N ARG A 380 -0.93 -29.10 -29.39
CA ARG A 380 0.30 -28.43 -28.95
C ARG A 380 0.79 -29.06 -27.66
N THR A 381 2.09 -29.30 -27.56
CA THR A 381 2.67 -29.84 -26.32
C THR A 381 2.47 -28.85 -25.16
N PRO A 382 2.45 -29.33 -23.91
CA PRO A 382 2.34 -28.45 -22.73
C PRO A 382 3.45 -27.38 -22.69
N ALA A 383 4.65 -27.72 -23.17
CA ALA A 383 5.76 -26.78 -23.30
C ALA A 383 5.50 -25.68 -24.34
N GLU A 384 4.90 -25.99 -25.49
CA GLU A 384 4.47 -24.98 -26.47
C GLU A 384 3.38 -24.05 -25.91
N LEU A 385 2.44 -24.59 -25.14
CA LEU A 385 1.38 -23.78 -24.51
C LEU A 385 1.98 -22.78 -23.52
N VAL A 386 2.87 -23.23 -22.64
CA VAL A 386 3.58 -22.36 -21.67
C VAL A 386 4.51 -21.36 -22.39
N SER A 387 5.23 -21.78 -23.43
CA SER A 387 6.09 -20.89 -24.24
C SER A 387 5.28 -19.81 -24.98
N ARG A 388 4.12 -20.17 -25.52
CA ARG A 388 3.17 -19.23 -26.14
C ARG A 388 2.57 -18.25 -25.13
N PHE A 389 2.30 -18.70 -23.90
CA PHE A 389 1.86 -17.79 -22.83
C PHE A 389 2.99 -16.82 -22.43
N ARG A 390 4.21 -17.33 -22.19
CA ARG A 390 5.40 -16.55 -21.82
C ARG A 390 5.79 -15.47 -22.85
N SER A 391 5.48 -15.66 -24.13
CA SER A 391 5.73 -14.67 -25.20
C SER A 391 4.61 -13.62 -25.36
N VAL A 392 3.58 -13.64 -24.52
CA VAL A 392 2.39 -12.77 -24.62
C VAL A 392 1.99 -12.12 -23.29
N ALA A 393 2.16 -12.84 -22.19
CA ALA A 393 1.73 -12.44 -20.85
C ALA A 393 2.62 -11.33 -20.24
N SER A 394 2.08 -10.63 -19.24
CA SER A 394 2.92 -9.87 -18.31
C SER A 394 3.88 -10.77 -17.51
N PRO A 395 5.02 -10.23 -17.02
CA PRO A 395 5.90 -10.95 -16.10
C PRO A 395 5.16 -11.45 -14.86
N ASP A 396 4.21 -10.65 -14.35
CA ASP A 396 3.41 -10.99 -13.16
C ASP A 396 2.34 -12.04 -13.42
N ALA A 397 1.66 -12.03 -14.57
CA ALA A 397 0.79 -13.14 -14.96
C ALA A 397 1.59 -14.45 -15.17
N MET A 398 2.84 -14.36 -15.67
CA MET A 398 3.73 -15.52 -15.78
C MET A 398 4.18 -16.04 -14.40
N ARG A 399 4.59 -15.16 -13.48
CA ARG A 399 4.89 -15.52 -12.08
C ARG A 399 3.67 -16.12 -11.38
N LEU A 400 2.49 -15.53 -11.57
CA LEU A 400 1.24 -16.02 -11.00
C LEU A 400 0.90 -17.42 -11.52
N ALA A 401 1.06 -17.69 -12.81
CA ALA A 401 0.88 -19.05 -13.35
C ALA A 401 1.84 -20.08 -12.72
N VAL A 402 3.08 -19.69 -12.40
CA VAL A 402 4.05 -20.54 -11.68
C VAL A 402 3.57 -20.80 -10.25
N TYR A 403 3.21 -19.77 -9.46
CA TYR A 403 2.73 -19.99 -8.08
C TYR A 403 1.41 -20.78 -8.03
N LEU A 404 0.50 -20.57 -8.99
CA LEU A 404 -0.73 -21.34 -9.11
C LEU A 404 -0.49 -22.81 -9.50
N SER A 405 0.67 -23.16 -10.06
CA SER A 405 1.05 -24.55 -10.32
C SER A 405 1.28 -25.36 -9.03
N ALA A 406 1.63 -24.70 -7.92
CA ALA A 406 1.76 -25.29 -6.59
C ALA A 406 0.46 -25.22 -5.76
N ALA A 407 -0.66 -24.74 -6.33
CA ALA A 407 -1.91 -24.47 -5.62
C ALA A 407 -3.15 -25.23 -6.17
N PRO A 408 -4.21 -25.40 -5.36
CA PRO A 408 -5.56 -25.74 -5.82
C PRO A 408 -6.19 -24.60 -6.63
N LEU A 409 -6.68 -24.94 -7.83
CA LEU A 409 -7.20 -23.98 -8.81
C LEU A 409 -8.69 -23.67 -8.63
N ILE A 410 -9.04 -23.16 -7.45
CA ILE A 410 -10.37 -22.58 -7.17
C ILE A 410 -10.22 -21.07 -7.00
N LEU A 411 -11.14 -20.28 -7.54
CA LEU A 411 -10.96 -18.82 -7.63
C LEU A 411 -10.61 -18.11 -6.30
N PRO A 412 -11.19 -18.48 -5.12
CA PRO A 412 -10.79 -17.88 -3.84
C PRO A 412 -9.32 -18.15 -3.46
N VAL A 413 -8.80 -19.34 -3.76
CA VAL A 413 -7.39 -19.71 -3.52
C VAL A 413 -6.48 -19.06 -4.55
N MET A 414 -6.92 -18.94 -5.81
CA MET A 414 -6.15 -18.23 -6.84
C MET A 414 -5.93 -16.76 -6.45
N ARG A 415 -6.97 -16.10 -5.91
CA ARG A 415 -6.89 -14.73 -5.37
C ARG A 415 -6.08 -14.65 -4.06
N LEU A 416 -6.11 -15.68 -3.21
CA LEU A 416 -5.26 -15.77 -2.02
C LEU A 416 -3.78 -15.81 -2.41
N VAL A 417 -3.38 -16.79 -3.23
CA VAL A 417 -2.00 -17.00 -3.69
C VAL A 417 -1.49 -15.77 -4.44
N GLN A 418 -2.35 -15.12 -5.24
CA GLN A 418 -2.02 -13.84 -5.83
C GLN A 418 -1.65 -12.80 -4.77
N ARG A 419 -2.49 -12.59 -3.77
CA ARG A 419 -2.28 -11.57 -2.74
C ARG A 419 -1.11 -11.86 -1.79
N THR A 420 -0.73 -13.12 -1.57
CA THR A 420 0.38 -13.49 -0.69
C THR A 420 1.72 -13.53 -1.42
N MET A 421 1.76 -13.99 -2.68
CA MET A 421 3.00 -14.16 -3.44
C MET A 421 3.31 -12.99 -4.38
N LEU A 422 2.30 -12.21 -4.81
CA LEU A 422 2.41 -11.11 -5.76
C LEU A 422 1.48 -9.94 -5.36
N PRO A 423 1.71 -9.29 -4.20
CA PRO A 423 0.80 -8.30 -3.62
C PRO A 423 0.54 -7.08 -4.50
N ASP A 424 1.48 -6.72 -5.39
CA ASP A 424 1.35 -5.61 -6.35
C ASP A 424 0.55 -5.97 -7.62
N SER A 425 0.20 -7.25 -7.82
CA SER A 425 -0.56 -7.71 -8.98
C SER A 425 -2.08 -7.62 -8.78
N GLY A 426 -2.83 -7.35 -9.86
CA GLY A 426 -4.27 -7.11 -9.80
C GLY A 426 -5.11 -8.15 -10.54
N PRO A 427 -6.44 -7.97 -10.60
CA PRO A 427 -7.33 -8.85 -11.36
C PRO A 427 -6.99 -8.95 -12.86
N ALA A 428 -6.19 -8.02 -13.42
CA ALA A 428 -5.68 -8.06 -14.78
C ALA A 428 -4.72 -9.25 -15.02
N GLU A 429 -3.76 -9.46 -14.12
CA GLU A 429 -2.77 -10.53 -14.23
C GLU A 429 -3.42 -11.91 -14.05
N LEU A 430 -4.42 -12.01 -13.16
CA LEU A 430 -5.23 -13.21 -13.00
C LEU A 430 -6.13 -13.47 -14.24
N ALA A 431 -6.68 -12.43 -14.86
CA ALA A 431 -7.40 -12.54 -16.12
C ALA A 431 -6.48 -12.99 -17.28
N GLU A 432 -5.22 -12.55 -17.34
CA GLU A 432 -4.23 -13.06 -18.30
C GLU A 432 -4.01 -14.58 -18.13
N VAL A 433 -3.92 -15.09 -16.90
CA VAL A 433 -3.81 -16.54 -16.63
C VAL A 433 -5.10 -17.27 -17.03
N LEU A 434 -6.29 -16.74 -16.73
CA LEU A 434 -7.57 -17.35 -17.12
C LEU A 434 -7.77 -17.40 -18.64
N LEU A 435 -7.37 -16.35 -19.37
CA LEU A 435 -7.50 -16.25 -20.83
C LEU A 435 -6.33 -16.87 -21.61
N SER A 436 -5.33 -17.42 -20.92
CA SER A 436 -4.12 -18.01 -21.51
C SER A 436 -4.36 -19.26 -22.37
N GLY A 437 -5.43 -20.00 -22.09
CA GLY A 437 -5.63 -21.37 -22.58
C GLY A 437 -4.81 -22.45 -21.85
N LEU A 438 -4.10 -22.10 -20.77
CA LEU A 438 -3.43 -23.05 -19.87
C LEU A 438 -4.42 -23.73 -18.89
N LEU A 439 -5.58 -23.11 -18.67
CA LEU A 439 -6.64 -23.56 -17.77
C LEU A 439 -7.91 -23.96 -18.56
N ARG A 440 -8.59 -25.00 -18.06
CA ARG A 440 -9.94 -25.44 -18.46
C ARG A 440 -10.88 -25.43 -17.24
N ARG A 441 -12.19 -25.37 -17.44
CA ARG A 441 -13.17 -25.53 -16.35
C ARG A 441 -13.50 -27.01 -16.14
N THR A 442 -13.64 -27.42 -14.88
CA THR A 442 -13.93 -28.82 -14.54
C THR A 442 -15.38 -29.23 -14.87
N THR A 443 -16.27 -28.24 -15.03
CA THR A 443 -17.70 -28.41 -15.34
C THR A 443 -18.00 -28.77 -16.80
N GLU A 444 -16.99 -28.79 -17.68
CA GLU A 444 -17.15 -29.00 -19.14
C GLU A 444 -16.95 -30.47 -19.57
N THR A 445 -16.91 -31.41 -18.64
CA THR A 445 -16.92 -32.86 -18.96
C THR A 445 -18.32 -33.26 -19.44
N PRO A 446 -18.50 -33.78 -20.68
CA PRO A 446 -19.79 -34.31 -21.10
C PRO A 446 -20.13 -35.54 -20.26
N ALA A 447 -21.19 -35.47 -19.46
CA ALA A 447 -21.60 -36.58 -18.61
C ALA A 447 -22.21 -37.70 -19.46
N GLU A 448 -21.63 -38.90 -19.40
CA GLU A 448 -22.32 -40.12 -19.83
C GLU A 448 -23.57 -40.36 -18.95
N PRO A 449 -24.65 -40.95 -19.49
CA PRO A 449 -25.95 -40.98 -18.82
C PRO A 449 -26.02 -42.01 -17.68
N ALA A 450 -25.51 -41.64 -16.50
CA ALA A 450 -25.72 -42.34 -15.24
C ALA A 450 -27.08 -41.99 -14.59
N ALA A 451 -27.61 -42.91 -13.76
CA ALA A 451 -29.00 -42.90 -13.31
C ALA A 451 -29.37 -41.73 -12.35
N PRO A 452 -30.63 -41.24 -12.37
CA PRO A 452 -31.04 -40.01 -11.69
C PRO A 452 -31.40 -40.19 -10.19
N THR A 453 -30.42 -40.53 -9.35
CA THR A 453 -30.64 -40.73 -7.90
C THR A 453 -29.63 -40.02 -6.98
N ALA A 454 -29.48 -38.70 -7.13
CA ALA A 454 -29.03 -37.81 -6.06
C ALA A 454 -29.44 -36.34 -6.36
N ARG A 455 -29.99 -35.62 -5.38
CA ARG A 455 -30.17 -34.16 -5.49
C ARG A 455 -28.81 -33.48 -5.27
N ALA A 456 -28.14 -33.11 -6.36
CA ALA A 456 -26.90 -32.36 -6.29
C ALA A 456 -27.12 -30.97 -5.66
N PHE A 457 -26.65 -30.77 -4.44
CA PHE A 457 -26.60 -29.44 -3.82
C PHE A 457 -25.46 -28.62 -4.44
N ASP A 458 -25.81 -27.44 -4.92
CA ASP A 458 -24.99 -26.63 -5.82
C ASP A 458 -23.85 -25.91 -5.08
N THR A 459 -22.68 -26.58 -4.99
CA THR A 459 -21.45 -25.97 -4.47
C THR A 459 -20.91 -24.97 -5.49
N GLN A 460 -21.47 -23.76 -5.51
CA GLN A 460 -21.08 -22.67 -6.42
C GLN A 460 -19.69 -22.10 -6.10
N GLY A 461 -18.66 -22.89 -6.45
CA GLY A 461 -17.26 -22.49 -6.48
C GLY A 461 -16.65 -22.95 -7.79
N GLU A 462 -16.36 -22.00 -8.68
CA GLU A 462 -15.79 -22.30 -9.99
C GLU A 462 -14.41 -22.96 -9.84
N SER A 463 -14.32 -24.22 -10.28
CA SER A 463 -13.07 -24.97 -10.28
C SER A 463 -12.47 -25.03 -11.69
N TYR A 464 -11.17 -24.79 -11.72
CA TYR A 464 -10.34 -24.84 -12.91
C TYR A 464 -9.35 -26.00 -12.77
N ALA A 465 -8.84 -26.48 -13.89
CA ALA A 465 -7.73 -27.42 -13.94
C ALA A 465 -6.75 -26.96 -15.02
N PHE A 466 -5.45 -27.20 -14.82
CA PHE A 466 -4.50 -27.07 -15.91
C PHE A 466 -4.84 -28.06 -17.04
N VAL A 467 -4.52 -27.70 -18.27
CA VAL A 467 -4.39 -28.65 -19.38
C VAL A 467 -3.35 -29.72 -18.97
N PRO A 468 -3.55 -31.02 -19.26
CA PRO A 468 -2.62 -32.07 -18.84
C PRO A 468 -1.16 -31.78 -19.19
N GLY A 469 -0.24 -32.03 -18.25
CA GLY A 469 1.19 -31.75 -18.39
C GLY A 469 1.61 -30.28 -18.22
N VAL A 470 0.69 -29.31 -18.21
CA VAL A 470 1.04 -27.89 -18.06
C VAL A 470 1.46 -27.56 -16.62
N ARG A 471 0.86 -28.22 -15.61
CA ARG A 471 1.26 -28.02 -14.20
C ARG A 471 2.74 -28.38 -14.00
N ASP A 472 3.19 -29.49 -14.58
CA ASP A 472 4.54 -30.02 -14.39
C ASP A 472 5.62 -29.12 -15.03
N VAL A 473 5.30 -28.53 -16.19
CA VAL A 473 6.14 -27.51 -16.85
C VAL A 473 6.21 -26.22 -16.02
N LEU A 474 5.11 -25.81 -15.36
CA LEU A 474 5.07 -24.61 -14.51
C LEU A 474 5.65 -24.84 -13.11
N LEU A 475 5.71 -26.09 -12.62
CA LEU A 475 6.42 -26.50 -11.40
C LEU A 475 7.94 -26.63 -11.61
N GLY A 476 8.43 -26.60 -12.86
CA GLY A 476 9.87 -26.63 -13.15
C GLY A 476 10.64 -25.40 -12.62
N PRO A 477 10.15 -24.16 -12.81
CA PRO A 477 10.83 -22.94 -12.36
C PRO A 477 10.58 -22.49 -10.91
N ILE A 478 9.69 -23.13 -10.14
CA ILE A 478 9.39 -22.69 -8.77
C ILE A 478 10.49 -23.14 -7.80
N THR A 479 10.89 -22.27 -6.85
CA THR A 479 11.81 -22.68 -5.80
C THR A 479 11.11 -23.57 -4.77
N ARG A 480 11.89 -24.36 -4.01
CA ARG A 480 11.35 -25.18 -2.92
C ARG A 480 10.65 -24.31 -1.87
N ASP A 481 11.22 -23.15 -1.56
CA ASP A 481 10.74 -22.30 -0.48
C ASP A 481 9.49 -21.51 -0.90
N ASP A 482 9.42 -21.06 -2.17
CA ASP A 482 8.19 -20.54 -2.76
C ASP A 482 7.05 -21.56 -2.74
N ALA A 483 7.33 -22.82 -3.11
CA ALA A 483 6.34 -23.88 -3.14
C ALA A 483 5.81 -24.20 -1.73
N LEU A 484 6.71 -24.22 -0.73
CA LEU A 484 6.34 -24.37 0.68
C LEU A 484 5.56 -23.16 1.22
N LEU A 485 5.89 -21.94 0.78
CA LEU A 485 5.17 -20.71 1.19
C LEU A 485 3.75 -20.66 0.60
N VAL A 486 3.57 -21.04 -0.66
CA VAL A 486 2.24 -21.23 -1.29
C VAL A 486 1.42 -22.27 -0.51
N GLN A 487 2.03 -23.41 -0.17
CA GLN A 487 1.35 -24.47 0.59
C GLN A 487 0.99 -24.05 2.02
N LYS A 488 1.86 -23.30 2.70
CA LYS A 488 1.58 -22.70 4.01
C LYS A 488 0.36 -21.79 3.95
N HIS A 489 0.34 -20.81 3.04
CA HIS A 489 -0.79 -19.89 2.93
C HIS A 489 -2.10 -20.58 2.52
N CYS A 490 -2.04 -21.59 1.64
CA CYS A 490 -3.20 -22.44 1.33
C CYS A 490 -3.71 -23.18 2.58
N SER A 491 -2.82 -23.66 3.45
CA SER A 491 -3.17 -24.33 4.71
C SER A 491 -3.78 -23.35 5.71
N ASP A 492 -3.14 -22.20 5.95
CA ASP A 492 -3.63 -21.12 6.83
C ASP A 492 -5.07 -20.72 6.47
N TYR A 493 -5.37 -20.58 5.17
CA TYR A 493 -6.69 -20.26 4.66
C TYR A 493 -7.74 -21.36 4.92
N VAL A 494 -7.36 -22.64 4.79
CA VAL A 494 -8.25 -23.76 5.10
C VAL A 494 -8.51 -23.88 6.60
N GLU A 495 -7.49 -23.72 7.45
CA GLU A 495 -7.68 -23.71 8.91
C GLU A 495 -8.62 -22.58 9.34
N GLN A 496 -8.46 -21.38 8.80
CA GLN A 496 -9.35 -20.24 9.06
C GLN A 496 -10.77 -20.43 8.54
N ARG A 497 -10.95 -21.15 7.42
CA ARG A 497 -12.26 -21.29 6.75
C ARG A 497 -13.08 -22.49 7.23
N PHE A 498 -12.42 -23.54 7.73
CA PHE A 498 -13.03 -24.84 8.10
C PHE A 498 -12.69 -25.32 9.53
N GLY A 499 -11.77 -24.65 10.24
CA GLY A 499 -11.52 -24.86 11.67
C GLY A 499 -10.58 -26.04 12.01
N ARG A 500 -10.38 -26.26 13.32
CA ARG A 500 -9.35 -27.15 13.90
C ARG A 500 -9.43 -28.65 13.51
N ARG A 501 -10.48 -29.09 12.81
CA ARG A 501 -10.53 -30.44 12.21
C ARG A 501 -9.52 -30.62 11.06
N ALA A 502 -8.90 -29.53 10.58
CA ALA A 502 -7.81 -29.55 9.60
C ALA A 502 -6.55 -30.34 10.03
N ARG A 503 -6.36 -30.71 11.31
CA ARG A 503 -5.22 -31.53 11.76
C ARG A 503 -5.14 -32.92 11.09
N ALA A 504 -6.24 -33.42 10.51
CA ALA A 504 -6.21 -34.63 9.68
C ALA A 504 -5.54 -34.43 8.30
N PHE A 505 -5.31 -33.20 7.85
CA PHE A 505 -4.99 -32.90 6.46
C PHE A 505 -3.56 -33.26 6.04
N LEU A 506 -2.54 -32.85 6.80
CA LEU A 506 -1.16 -33.26 6.50
C LEU A 506 -1.00 -34.78 6.62
N ALA A 507 -1.70 -35.38 7.58
CA ALA A 507 -1.78 -36.84 7.75
C ALA A 507 -2.48 -37.54 6.56
N LEU A 508 -3.50 -36.94 5.95
CA LEU A 508 -4.11 -37.43 4.71
C LEU A 508 -3.14 -37.32 3.52
N ALA A 509 -2.43 -36.20 3.37
CA ALA A 509 -1.42 -36.06 2.32
C ALA A 509 -0.27 -37.08 2.46
N ILE A 510 0.17 -37.35 3.69
CA ILE A 510 1.17 -38.39 4.02
C ILE A 510 0.60 -39.79 3.77
N ALA A 511 -0.60 -40.12 4.27
CA ALA A 511 -1.25 -41.42 4.03
C ALA A 511 -1.52 -41.69 2.53
N GLN A 512 -1.65 -40.62 1.72
CA GLN A 512 -1.80 -40.68 0.27
C GLN A 512 -0.44 -40.67 -0.47
N ILE A 513 0.68 -40.52 0.23
CA ILE A 513 2.04 -40.86 -0.22
C ILE A 513 2.34 -42.32 0.14
N ASP A 514 2.06 -42.75 1.37
CA ASP A 514 2.26 -44.14 1.81
C ASP A 514 1.43 -45.16 1.02
N ARG A 515 0.25 -44.78 0.51
CA ARG A 515 -0.65 -45.66 -0.27
C ARG A 515 -0.08 -46.13 -1.61
N ASP A 516 0.92 -45.44 -2.17
CA ASP A 516 1.56 -45.82 -3.44
C ASP A 516 2.83 -46.68 -3.23
N ARG A 517 3.16 -47.04 -1.98
CA ARG A 517 4.32 -47.89 -1.65
C ARG A 517 3.99 -49.37 -1.95
N PRO A 518 4.88 -50.13 -2.61
CA PRO A 518 4.62 -51.54 -2.90
C PRO A 518 4.48 -52.36 -1.59
N PRO A 519 3.50 -53.29 -1.50
CA PRO A 519 3.21 -53.99 -0.26
C PRO A 519 4.28 -55.04 0.06
N GLY A 520 5.02 -54.85 1.16
CA GLY A 520 6.11 -55.78 1.51
C GLY A 520 6.81 -55.57 2.86
N ASP A 521 6.29 -54.75 3.77
CA ASP A 521 6.95 -54.45 5.07
C ASP A 521 5.93 -54.50 6.23
N PRO A 522 6.03 -55.46 7.18
CA PRO A 522 4.97 -55.77 8.14
C PRO A 522 5.02 -54.94 9.45
N ALA A 523 5.65 -53.77 9.45
CA ALA A 523 6.12 -53.08 10.66
C ALA A 523 5.35 -51.80 11.08
N VAL A 524 4.05 -51.67 10.75
CA VAL A 524 3.19 -50.55 11.22
C VAL A 524 1.81 -51.08 11.63
N PRO A 525 1.25 -50.70 12.80
CA PRO A 525 -0.10 -51.08 13.19
C PRO A 525 -1.17 -50.41 12.30
N PRO A 526 -2.34 -51.03 12.09
CA PRO A 526 -3.40 -50.45 11.28
C PRO A 526 -3.94 -49.16 11.90
N ALA A 527 -4.22 -48.17 11.05
CA ALA A 527 -4.95 -46.96 11.45
C ALA A 527 -6.37 -47.32 11.94
N PRO A 528 -7.02 -46.47 12.78
CA PRO A 528 -8.36 -46.73 13.28
C PRO A 528 -9.36 -46.97 12.13
N GLN A 529 -10.17 -48.02 12.26
CA GLN A 529 -11.29 -48.26 11.35
C GLN A 529 -12.40 -47.24 11.66
N ASP A 530 -13.07 -46.74 10.62
CA ASP A 530 -14.19 -45.81 10.76
C ASP A 530 -15.37 -46.52 11.45
N THR A 531 -15.59 -46.21 12.74
CA THR A 531 -16.79 -46.63 13.48
C THR A 531 -17.51 -45.42 14.06
N ASP A 532 -18.72 -45.17 13.55
CA ASP A 532 -19.83 -44.47 14.19
C ASP A 532 -19.63 -43.03 14.68
N ALA A 533 -19.67 -42.12 13.70
CA ALA A 533 -20.22 -40.78 13.89
C ALA A 533 -21.16 -40.43 12.71
N ALA A 534 -22.24 -41.21 12.55
CA ALA A 534 -23.30 -40.98 11.57
C ALA A 534 -24.20 -39.80 11.97
N ASP A 535 -23.65 -38.59 11.90
CA ASP A 535 -24.34 -37.35 12.25
C ASP A 535 -25.22 -36.89 11.06
N ASP A 536 -26.53 -36.82 11.27
CA ASP A 536 -27.57 -36.80 10.20
C ASP A 536 -27.74 -35.42 9.51
N ASN A 537 -26.63 -34.86 9.03
CA ASN A 537 -26.55 -33.54 8.39
C ASN A 537 -25.67 -33.57 7.14
N GLY A 538 -26.11 -34.31 6.12
CA GLY A 538 -25.42 -34.45 4.84
C GLY A 538 -25.11 -33.11 4.15
N ARG A 539 -23.85 -32.66 4.22
CA ARG A 539 -23.36 -31.43 3.58
C ARG A 539 -21.95 -31.57 3.01
N ALA A 540 -21.86 -31.59 1.67
CA ALA A 540 -20.86 -31.03 0.73
C ALA A 540 -19.36 -30.77 1.10
N GLY A 541 -18.85 -31.09 2.29
CA GLY A 541 -17.54 -30.63 2.77
C GLY A 541 -16.32 -31.39 2.24
N ALA A 542 -16.49 -32.60 1.70
CA ALA A 542 -15.38 -33.53 1.44
C ALA A 542 -14.54 -33.24 0.19
N VAL A 543 -15.10 -32.56 -0.82
CA VAL A 543 -14.45 -32.39 -2.14
C VAL A 543 -13.29 -31.38 -2.08
N LEU A 544 -13.46 -30.30 -1.32
CA LEU A 544 -12.46 -29.24 -1.16
C LEU A 544 -11.17 -29.75 -0.49
N PRO A 545 -11.20 -30.41 0.69
CA PRO A 545 -10.02 -31.00 1.32
C PRO A 545 -9.27 -31.96 0.39
N ARG A 546 -9.98 -32.79 -0.38
CA ARG A 546 -9.34 -33.75 -1.29
C ARG A 546 -8.53 -33.06 -2.40
N ALA A 547 -9.08 -32.01 -3.02
CA ALA A 547 -8.39 -31.24 -4.05
C ALA A 547 -7.17 -30.47 -3.53
N PHE A 548 -7.13 -30.15 -2.23
CA PHE A 548 -5.91 -29.67 -1.57
C PHE A 548 -4.91 -30.82 -1.39
N ALA A 549 -5.33 -31.97 -0.85
CA ALA A 549 -4.44 -33.08 -0.50
C ALA A 549 -3.66 -33.61 -1.72
N GLU A 550 -4.33 -33.74 -2.87
CA GLU A 550 -3.72 -34.22 -4.12
C GLU A 550 -2.65 -33.24 -4.65
N VAL A 551 -2.84 -31.92 -4.47
CA VAL A 551 -1.81 -30.92 -4.85
C VAL A 551 -0.68 -30.87 -3.83
N SER A 552 -0.99 -30.89 -2.52
CA SER A 552 0.02 -30.91 -1.46
C SER A 552 0.94 -32.12 -1.57
N ALA A 553 0.38 -33.32 -1.82
CA ALA A 553 1.16 -34.54 -2.02
C ALA A 553 2.05 -34.46 -3.26
N ALA A 554 1.56 -33.91 -4.37
CA ALA A 554 2.37 -33.73 -5.59
C ALA A 554 3.55 -32.76 -5.37
N VAL A 555 3.35 -31.68 -4.61
CA VAL A 555 4.43 -30.74 -4.23
C VAL A 555 5.43 -31.42 -3.29
N VAL A 556 4.96 -32.14 -2.26
CA VAL A 556 5.82 -32.86 -1.30
C VAL A 556 6.72 -33.88 -2.01
N ARG A 557 6.14 -34.78 -2.84
CA ARG A 557 6.90 -35.78 -3.61
C ARG A 557 7.96 -35.16 -4.54
N ARG A 558 7.80 -33.90 -4.96
CA ARG A 558 8.73 -33.20 -5.85
C ARG A 558 9.92 -32.54 -5.13
N PHE A 559 9.75 -32.17 -3.86
CA PHE A 559 10.67 -31.29 -3.12
C PHE A 559 11.18 -31.85 -1.77
N MET A 560 10.79 -33.07 -1.38
CA MET A 560 11.21 -33.69 -0.11
C MET A 560 12.02 -34.99 -0.27
N ASP A 561 11.92 -35.72 -1.38
CA ASP A 561 12.61 -37.00 -1.60
C ASP A 561 13.77 -36.90 -2.62
N PRO A 562 15.03 -36.80 -2.17
CA PRO A 562 16.20 -37.15 -2.98
C PRO A 562 16.48 -38.67 -2.92
N PRO A 563 17.05 -39.29 -3.98
CA PRO A 563 17.33 -40.72 -3.99
C PRO A 563 18.47 -41.09 -3.02
N VAL A 564 18.18 -41.93 -2.03
CA VAL A 564 19.15 -42.41 -1.03
C VAL A 564 19.98 -43.58 -1.60
N PRO A 565 21.32 -43.51 -1.63
CA PRO A 565 22.16 -44.68 -1.88
C PRO A 565 22.15 -45.61 -0.66
N SER A 566 21.80 -46.88 -0.85
CA SER A 566 21.83 -47.87 0.23
C SER A 566 23.27 -48.14 0.71
N PRO A 567 23.55 -48.09 2.03
CA PRO A 567 24.86 -48.45 2.55
C PRO A 567 25.07 -49.98 2.48
N GLY A 568 26.24 -50.40 2.00
CA GLY A 568 26.68 -51.79 2.14
C GLY A 568 27.11 -52.10 3.59
N PRO A 569 27.08 -53.38 4.01
CA PRO A 569 27.45 -53.77 5.37
C PRO A 569 28.97 -53.69 5.60
N THR A 570 29.38 -53.08 6.73
CA THR A 570 30.76 -53.09 7.23
C THR A 570 30.80 -53.48 8.71
N PRO A 571 31.90 -54.09 9.19
CA PRO A 571 31.90 -54.83 10.46
C PRO A 571 32.11 -53.96 11.71
N THR A 572 31.84 -54.57 12.87
CA THR A 572 31.95 -53.96 14.20
C THR A 572 33.38 -53.62 14.59
N VAL A 573 33.62 -52.34 14.91
CA VAL A 573 34.82 -51.78 15.53
C VAL A 573 34.40 -51.20 16.90
N PRO A 574 35.24 -51.20 17.95
CA PRO A 574 34.88 -50.60 19.24
C PRO A 574 34.43 -49.14 19.13
N GLY A 575 33.41 -48.77 19.92
CA GLY A 575 32.60 -47.56 19.75
C GLY A 575 33.40 -46.28 19.64
N ASP A 576 34.35 -46.06 20.56
CA ASP A 576 35.16 -44.85 20.62
C ASP A 576 35.89 -44.60 19.30
N ALA A 577 36.56 -45.62 18.75
CA ALA A 577 37.26 -45.52 17.47
C ALA A 577 36.31 -45.26 16.27
N VAL A 578 35.04 -45.63 16.37
CA VAL A 578 33.99 -45.33 15.39
C VAL A 578 33.49 -43.88 15.54
N HIS A 579 33.31 -43.39 16.77
CA HIS A 579 32.96 -42.00 17.06
C HIS A 579 34.06 -41.04 16.56
N ASP A 580 35.30 -41.35 16.91
CA ASP A 580 36.52 -40.66 16.51
C ASP A 580 36.67 -40.61 14.97
N GLN A 581 36.31 -41.71 14.29
CA GLN A 581 36.28 -41.77 12.83
C GLN A 581 35.13 -40.97 12.21
N ALA A 582 33.97 -40.92 12.86
CA ALA A 582 32.84 -40.10 12.43
C ALA A 582 33.17 -38.59 12.58
N VAL A 583 33.84 -38.17 13.67
CA VAL A 583 34.34 -36.81 13.85
C VAL A 583 35.38 -36.45 12.79
N ARG A 584 36.36 -37.33 12.51
CA ARG A 584 37.33 -37.13 11.40
C ARG A 584 36.62 -37.01 10.04
N THR A 585 35.61 -37.84 9.78
CA THR A 585 34.83 -37.78 8.53
C THR A 585 34.04 -36.47 8.42
N ALA A 586 33.44 -35.99 9.51
CA ALA A 586 32.74 -34.71 9.55
C ALA A 586 33.69 -33.51 9.33
N ARG A 587 34.90 -33.54 9.90
CA ARG A 587 35.95 -32.55 9.63
C ARG A 587 36.34 -32.47 8.15
N ILE A 588 36.48 -33.62 7.48
CA ILE A 588 36.75 -33.69 6.04
C ILE A 588 35.59 -33.07 5.25
N LEU A 589 34.35 -33.49 5.52
CA LEU A 589 33.15 -32.97 4.84
C LEU A 589 32.95 -31.45 5.02
N LEU A 590 33.35 -30.90 6.17
CA LEU A 590 33.36 -29.45 6.41
C LEU A 590 34.45 -28.75 5.59
N ALA A 591 35.68 -29.26 5.59
CA ALA A 591 36.79 -28.70 4.82
C ALA A 591 36.58 -28.83 3.29
N ASP A 592 35.88 -29.87 2.83
CA ASP A 592 35.48 -30.04 1.44
C ASP A 592 34.37 -29.04 1.05
N HIS A 593 33.41 -28.76 1.95
CA HIS A 593 32.48 -27.66 1.75
C HIS A 593 33.18 -26.28 1.71
N GLU A 594 34.18 -26.05 2.58
CA GLU A 594 34.94 -24.80 2.61
C GLU A 594 35.77 -24.56 1.33
N ARG A 595 36.12 -25.62 0.59
CA ARG A 595 36.78 -25.56 -0.73
C ARG A 595 35.81 -25.50 -1.91
N ASP A 596 34.83 -26.40 -1.96
CA ASP A 596 34.04 -26.68 -3.17
C ASP A 596 32.60 -26.13 -3.09
N GLY A 597 32.20 -25.55 -1.96
CA GLY A 597 30.86 -24.98 -1.73
C GLY A 597 29.72 -26.01 -1.61
N ASN A 598 30.02 -27.31 -1.72
CA ASN A 598 29.03 -28.39 -1.75
C ASN A 598 28.19 -28.44 -0.45
N GLN A 599 26.88 -28.21 -0.56
CA GLN A 599 25.96 -28.14 0.58
C GLN A 599 25.54 -29.51 1.15
N SER A 600 25.71 -30.60 0.37
CA SER A 600 25.33 -31.96 0.78
C SER A 600 26.26 -32.52 1.88
N GLY A 601 27.54 -32.13 1.84
CA GLY A 601 28.54 -32.52 2.84
C GLY A 601 28.20 -32.05 4.25
N LEU A 602 27.72 -30.81 4.40
CA LEU A 602 27.37 -30.23 5.71
C LEU A 602 26.21 -30.97 6.39
N HIS A 603 25.16 -31.31 5.65
CA HIS A 603 24.02 -32.07 6.17
C HIS A 603 24.45 -33.47 6.62
N SER A 604 25.34 -34.10 5.85
CA SER A 604 25.93 -35.40 6.17
C SER A 604 26.83 -35.34 7.41
N ALA A 605 27.64 -34.30 7.55
CA ALA A 605 28.49 -34.04 8.71
C ALA A 605 27.67 -33.82 10.00
N ALA A 606 26.63 -32.98 9.95
CA ALA A 606 25.72 -32.77 11.08
C ALA A 606 25.01 -34.08 11.47
N ALA A 607 24.56 -34.87 10.48
CA ALA A 607 23.93 -36.16 10.72
C ALA A 607 24.89 -37.24 11.26
N LEU A 608 26.21 -37.11 11.09
CA LEU A 608 27.21 -37.97 11.74
C LEU A 608 27.45 -37.51 13.18
N LEU A 609 27.71 -36.23 13.40
CA LEU A 609 28.04 -35.67 14.71
C LEU A 609 26.87 -35.76 15.71
N ARG A 610 25.63 -35.55 15.25
CA ARG A 610 24.41 -35.81 16.06
C ARG A 610 24.29 -37.27 16.48
N ARG A 611 24.77 -38.24 15.69
CA ARG A 611 24.78 -39.67 16.06
C ARG A 611 25.85 -39.99 17.09
N VAL A 612 27.03 -39.35 17.01
CA VAL A 612 28.05 -39.44 18.06
C VAL A 612 27.51 -38.89 19.38
N LEU A 613 26.97 -37.67 19.38
CA LEU A 613 26.45 -37.03 20.60
C LEU A 613 25.17 -37.67 21.17
N ALA A 614 24.46 -38.48 20.38
CA ALA A 614 23.35 -39.30 20.86
C ALA A 614 23.81 -40.62 21.53
N ALA A 615 25.05 -41.06 21.27
CA ALA A 615 25.67 -42.23 21.89
C ALA A 615 26.58 -41.84 23.08
N ASP A 616 27.34 -40.77 22.92
CA ASP A 616 28.15 -40.13 23.96
C ASP A 616 27.94 -38.59 23.96
N PRO A 617 27.03 -38.08 24.81
CA PRO A 617 26.81 -36.63 24.95
C PRO A 617 27.99 -35.84 25.54
N ALA A 618 29.01 -36.51 26.07
CA ALA A 618 30.19 -35.88 26.68
C ALA A 618 31.39 -35.78 25.71
N HIS A 619 31.26 -36.28 24.47
CA HIS A 619 32.33 -36.28 23.47
C HIS A 619 32.70 -34.86 23.01
N GLU A 620 33.65 -34.24 23.72
CA GLU A 620 34.03 -32.82 23.60
C GLU A 620 34.24 -32.37 22.14
N ASP A 621 35.03 -33.16 21.42
CA ASP A 621 35.43 -32.93 20.03
C ASP A 621 34.24 -32.99 19.04
N ALA A 622 33.25 -33.85 19.31
CA ALA A 622 32.04 -33.96 18.50
C ALA A 622 31.08 -32.77 18.75
N GLY A 623 31.00 -32.29 19.99
CA GLY A 623 30.28 -31.07 20.36
C GLY A 623 30.83 -29.84 19.64
N PHE A 624 32.15 -29.66 19.68
CA PHE A 624 32.84 -28.55 19.01
C PHE A 624 32.60 -28.54 17.49
N GLU A 625 32.79 -29.67 16.81
CA GLU A 625 32.57 -29.72 15.36
C GLU A 625 31.09 -29.60 14.97
N LEU A 626 30.15 -30.06 15.81
CA LEU A 626 28.72 -29.89 15.52
C LEU A 626 28.33 -28.42 15.50
N GLY A 627 28.76 -27.63 16.49
CA GLY A 627 28.50 -26.18 16.50
C GLY A 627 29.08 -25.46 15.29
N ARG A 628 30.29 -25.83 14.83
CA ARG A 628 30.88 -25.30 13.59
C ARG A 628 30.04 -25.65 12.35
N VAL A 629 29.63 -26.91 12.19
CA VAL A 629 28.81 -27.35 11.05
C VAL A 629 27.43 -26.70 11.07
N LEU A 630 26.79 -26.57 12.23
CA LEU A 630 25.48 -25.92 12.38
C LEU A 630 25.55 -24.41 12.08
N LEU A 631 26.56 -23.71 12.57
CA LEU A 631 26.81 -22.30 12.25
C LEU A 631 27.06 -22.10 10.75
N ARG A 632 27.73 -23.05 10.09
CA ARG A 632 27.90 -23.02 8.63
C ARG A 632 26.60 -23.31 7.88
N LEU A 633 25.79 -24.28 8.34
CA LEU A 633 24.45 -24.55 7.79
C LEU A 633 23.52 -23.34 7.97
N TRP A 634 23.57 -22.63 9.10
CA TRP A 634 22.86 -21.37 9.32
C TRP A 634 23.21 -20.34 8.23
N SER A 635 24.51 -20.11 7.97
CA SER A 635 24.98 -19.13 6.97
C SER A 635 24.54 -19.41 5.51
N VAL A 636 23.97 -20.58 5.25
CA VAL A 636 23.42 -20.99 3.96
C VAL A 636 21.88 -21.01 3.99
N THR A 637 21.31 -21.73 4.97
CA THR A 637 19.87 -22.06 5.03
C THR A 637 19.02 -21.01 5.76
N HIS A 638 19.64 -20.21 6.63
CA HIS A 638 18.96 -19.24 7.49
C HIS A 638 17.84 -19.84 8.37
N GLU A 639 17.91 -21.13 8.71
CA GLU A 639 16.99 -21.80 9.65
C GLU A 639 17.36 -21.50 11.12
N PRO A 640 16.54 -20.75 11.91
CA PRO A 640 16.96 -20.30 13.25
C PRO A 640 17.23 -21.43 14.25
N ARG A 641 16.54 -22.58 14.11
CA ARG A 641 16.71 -23.74 14.99
C ARG A 641 18.14 -24.30 15.01
N LEU A 642 18.89 -24.13 13.92
CA LEU A 642 20.29 -24.55 13.84
C LEU A 642 21.17 -23.78 14.84
N LEU A 643 20.82 -22.52 15.10
CA LEU A 643 21.54 -21.70 16.08
C LEU A 643 21.20 -22.07 17.53
N ASP A 644 19.95 -22.48 17.81
CA ASP A 644 19.57 -22.97 19.14
C ASP A 644 20.27 -24.28 19.49
N GLU A 645 20.38 -25.20 18.52
CA GLU A 645 21.16 -26.43 18.64
C GLU A 645 22.67 -26.15 18.76
N ALA A 646 23.19 -25.17 18.01
CA ALA A 646 24.58 -24.73 18.11
C ALA A 646 24.89 -24.09 19.47
N ASP A 647 23.98 -23.31 20.06
CA ASP A 647 24.15 -22.71 21.39
C ASP A 647 24.26 -23.80 22.46
N ALA A 648 23.39 -24.81 22.40
CA ALA A 648 23.45 -25.97 23.30
C ALA A 648 24.77 -26.75 23.16
N ALA A 649 25.21 -27.06 21.93
CA ALA A 649 26.47 -27.77 21.70
C ALA A 649 27.70 -26.94 22.12
N MET A 650 27.71 -25.64 21.83
CA MET A 650 28.83 -24.75 22.13
C MET A 650 28.95 -24.41 23.62
N ARG A 651 27.85 -24.33 24.38
CA ARG A 651 27.92 -24.18 25.85
C ARG A 651 28.57 -25.39 26.51
N SER A 652 28.23 -26.60 26.09
CA SER A 652 28.86 -27.83 26.60
C SER A 652 30.37 -27.86 26.30
N ALA A 653 30.78 -27.53 25.07
CA ALA A 653 32.20 -27.46 24.71
C ALA A 653 32.95 -26.32 25.42
N ALA A 654 32.35 -25.14 25.57
CA ALA A 654 32.94 -23.98 26.25
C ALA A 654 33.05 -24.14 27.78
N ALA A 655 32.33 -25.10 28.37
CA ALA A 655 32.46 -25.46 29.77
C ALA A 655 33.74 -26.28 30.08
N VAL A 656 34.34 -26.91 29.06
CA VAL A 656 35.60 -27.66 29.21
C VAL A 656 36.77 -26.68 29.38
N PRO A 657 37.54 -26.77 30.49
CA PRO A 657 38.70 -25.90 30.71
C PRO A 657 39.73 -26.00 29.57
N GLY A 658 40.18 -24.86 29.05
CA GLY A 658 41.16 -24.80 27.96
C GLY A 658 40.57 -24.80 26.55
N MET A 659 39.27 -25.07 26.34
CA MET A 659 38.61 -25.00 25.02
C MET A 659 38.30 -23.56 24.57
N ILE A 660 39.34 -22.71 24.48
CA ILE A 660 39.23 -21.29 24.11
C ILE A 660 38.62 -21.13 22.71
N ARG A 661 38.93 -22.03 21.76
CA ARG A 661 38.30 -22.04 20.42
C ARG A 661 36.79 -22.30 20.47
N ALA A 662 36.29 -23.07 21.45
CA ALA A 662 34.84 -23.26 21.62
C ALA A 662 34.14 -21.98 22.11
N ARG A 663 34.80 -21.18 22.95
CA ARG A 663 34.30 -19.85 23.38
C ARG A 663 34.22 -18.85 22.23
N ALA A 664 35.22 -18.83 21.34
CA ALA A 664 35.18 -18.01 20.13
C ALA A 664 34.00 -18.38 19.20
N VAL A 665 33.69 -19.67 19.05
CA VAL A 665 32.53 -20.13 18.27
C VAL A 665 31.21 -19.86 19.00
N LEU A 666 31.15 -20.04 20.34
CA LEU A 666 29.99 -19.70 21.16
C LEU A 666 29.62 -18.21 21.04
N GLY A 667 30.60 -17.31 21.17
CA GLY A 667 30.40 -15.87 20.97
C GLY A 667 29.84 -15.55 19.58
N GLN A 668 30.29 -16.26 18.54
CA GLN A 668 29.74 -16.10 17.19
C GLN A 668 28.32 -16.66 17.04
N VAL A 669 27.99 -17.79 17.68
CA VAL A 669 26.61 -18.33 17.70
C VAL A 669 25.65 -17.37 18.42
N LEU A 670 26.06 -16.85 19.58
CA LEU A 670 25.28 -15.86 20.34
C LEU A 670 25.07 -14.55 19.53
N TYR A 671 26.10 -14.10 18.81
CA TYR A 671 26.04 -12.96 17.89
C TYR A 671 25.05 -13.16 16.73
N GLU A 672 25.05 -14.33 16.09
CA GLU A 672 24.08 -14.64 15.03
C GLU A 672 22.65 -14.75 15.58
N ARG A 673 22.47 -15.35 16.77
CA ARG A 673 21.16 -15.40 17.45
C ARG A 673 20.65 -14.02 17.83
N ALA A 674 21.53 -13.12 18.25
CA ALA A 674 21.18 -11.74 18.53
C ALA A 674 20.64 -11.01 17.29
N LEU A 675 21.13 -11.37 16.10
CA LEU A 675 20.67 -10.81 14.81
C LEU A 675 19.40 -11.50 14.28
N ALA A 676 19.18 -12.77 14.61
CA ALA A 676 18.07 -13.60 14.15
C ALA A 676 16.83 -13.57 15.08
N ALA A 677 16.86 -12.80 16.17
CA ALA A 677 15.84 -12.87 17.23
C ALA A 677 14.45 -12.38 16.75
N PRO A 678 13.35 -13.03 17.20
CA PRO A 678 11.99 -12.74 16.76
C PRO A 678 11.44 -11.43 17.36
N GLY A 679 11.90 -10.31 16.80
CA GLY A 679 11.56 -8.95 17.21
C GLY A 679 12.57 -7.90 16.75
N GLY A 680 13.77 -8.31 16.32
CA GLY A 680 14.86 -7.43 15.93
C GLY A 680 16.17 -7.85 16.60
N LEU A 681 17.03 -6.87 16.89
CA LEU A 681 18.33 -7.09 17.53
C LEU A 681 18.15 -7.33 19.05
N ASP A 682 18.61 -8.47 19.57
CA ASP A 682 18.60 -8.78 21.01
C ASP A 682 19.87 -8.23 21.70
N PRO A 683 19.75 -7.24 22.62
CA PRO A 683 20.92 -6.66 23.30
C PRO A 683 21.55 -7.59 24.33
N ALA A 684 20.77 -8.48 24.96
CA ALA A 684 21.28 -9.40 25.99
C ALA A 684 22.14 -10.51 25.37
N LEU A 685 21.74 -11.01 24.21
CA LEU A 685 22.57 -11.94 23.43
C LEU A 685 23.82 -11.27 22.85
N LEU A 686 23.77 -9.98 22.50
CA LEU A 686 24.97 -9.21 22.16
C LEU A 686 25.94 -9.11 23.35
N VAL A 687 25.47 -8.79 24.56
CA VAL A 687 26.32 -8.71 25.76
C VAL A 687 26.92 -10.10 26.11
N ALA A 688 26.15 -11.18 25.99
CA ALA A 688 26.67 -12.53 26.19
C ALA A 688 27.75 -12.91 25.14
N ALA A 689 27.57 -12.51 23.87
CA ALA A 689 28.58 -12.69 22.83
C ALA A 689 29.85 -11.87 23.10
N GLU A 690 29.69 -10.62 23.56
CA GLU A 690 30.78 -9.72 23.95
C GLU A 690 31.66 -10.34 25.05
N GLN A 691 31.03 -10.90 26.09
CA GLN A 691 31.71 -11.52 27.23
C GLN A 691 32.53 -12.76 26.83
N GLU A 692 32.02 -13.60 25.93
CA GLU A 692 32.78 -14.75 25.42
C GLU A 692 33.98 -14.30 24.57
N PHE A 693 33.84 -13.29 23.71
CA PHE A 693 34.98 -12.74 22.97
C PHE A 693 35.99 -12.03 23.89
N ALA A 694 35.53 -11.31 24.92
CA ALA A 694 36.40 -10.70 25.93
C ALA A 694 37.20 -11.75 26.71
N THR A 695 36.56 -12.88 27.04
CA THR A 695 37.21 -14.03 27.71
C THR A 695 38.32 -14.63 26.83
N VAL A 696 38.09 -14.75 25.52
CA VAL A 696 39.13 -15.21 24.57
C VAL A 696 40.28 -14.20 24.47
N CYS A 697 40.00 -12.89 24.41
CA CYS A 697 41.03 -11.85 24.30
C CYS A 697 41.91 -11.69 25.56
N LEU A 698 41.42 -12.12 26.73
CA LEU A 698 42.12 -12.07 28.01
C LEU A 698 42.85 -13.37 28.38
N ALA A 699 42.64 -14.47 27.64
CA ALA A 699 43.24 -15.76 27.95
C ALA A 699 44.73 -15.83 27.56
N GLU A 700 45.54 -16.44 28.42
CA GLU A 700 46.96 -16.64 28.16
C GLU A 700 47.22 -17.70 27.07
N GLY A 701 48.29 -17.54 26.30
CA GLY A 701 48.72 -18.51 25.29
C GLY A 701 47.89 -18.54 23.99
N VAL A 702 46.94 -17.62 23.79
CA VAL A 702 46.10 -17.55 22.59
C VAL A 702 46.90 -17.10 21.35
N GLU A 703 46.65 -17.76 20.22
CA GLU A 703 47.20 -17.41 18.91
C GLU A 703 46.78 -15.98 18.51
N TYR A 704 47.72 -15.14 18.08
CA TYR A 704 47.47 -13.73 17.74
C TYR A 704 46.30 -13.55 16.76
N GLU A 705 46.20 -14.39 15.72
CA GLU A 705 45.15 -14.35 14.71
C GLU A 705 43.75 -14.62 15.30
N LEU A 706 43.63 -15.59 16.22
CA LEU A 706 42.38 -15.91 16.91
C LEU A 706 41.98 -14.80 17.89
N GLY A 707 42.93 -14.29 18.66
CA GLY A 707 42.71 -13.16 19.55
C GLY A 707 42.27 -11.90 18.80
N LEU A 708 42.87 -11.63 17.64
CA LEU A 708 42.54 -10.47 16.81
C LEU A 708 41.15 -10.59 16.17
N ASP A 709 40.77 -11.75 15.63
CA ASP A 709 39.41 -11.95 15.10
C ASP A 709 38.35 -11.81 16.20
N CYS A 710 38.63 -12.31 17.42
CA CYS A 710 37.78 -12.10 18.58
C CYS A 710 37.69 -10.61 18.99
N ALA A 711 38.81 -9.89 19.02
CA ALA A 711 38.84 -8.45 19.32
C ALA A 711 38.06 -7.61 18.28
N VAL A 712 38.19 -7.96 17.00
CA VAL A 712 37.45 -7.32 15.90
C VAL A 712 35.95 -7.64 15.96
N ARG A 713 35.55 -8.87 16.35
CA ARG A 713 34.13 -9.21 16.60
C ARG A 713 33.57 -8.48 17.82
N ARG A 714 34.33 -8.44 18.93
CA ARG A 714 34.01 -7.68 20.15
C ARG A 714 33.75 -6.20 19.83
N ALA A 715 34.65 -5.56 19.10
CA ALA A 715 34.50 -4.16 18.68
C ALA A 715 33.25 -3.93 17.81
N ARG A 716 32.89 -4.86 16.90
CA ARG A 716 31.64 -4.79 16.12
C ARG A 716 30.39 -4.92 16.98
N ILE A 717 30.44 -5.66 18.08
CA ILE A 717 29.33 -5.79 19.04
C ILE A 717 29.17 -4.50 19.84
N LEU A 718 30.26 -3.99 20.42
CA LEU A 718 30.28 -2.74 21.18
C LEU A 718 29.81 -1.54 20.30
N LEU A 719 30.21 -1.50 19.03
CA LEU A 719 29.68 -0.56 18.02
C LEU A 719 28.19 -0.74 17.68
N ARG A 720 27.53 -1.84 18.07
CA ARG A 720 26.06 -1.99 17.99
C ARG A 720 25.37 -1.65 19.31
N LEU A 721 25.95 -2.02 20.46
CA LEU A 721 25.42 -1.66 21.78
C LEU A 721 25.35 -0.13 21.92
N HIS A 722 26.43 0.59 21.60
CA HIS A 722 26.44 2.05 21.51
C HIS A 722 25.36 2.66 20.59
N ARG A 723 24.88 1.94 19.57
CA ARG A 723 23.80 2.42 18.69
C ARG A 723 22.39 2.16 19.24
N LEU A 724 22.28 1.45 20.37
CA LEU A 724 21.04 1.15 21.07
C LEU A 724 20.89 1.99 22.34
N ASP A 725 21.97 2.17 23.11
CA ASP A 725 21.97 2.89 24.40
C ASP A 725 22.67 4.26 24.37
N HIS A 726 23.47 4.53 23.33
CA HIS A 726 24.33 5.72 23.21
C HIS A 726 25.41 5.85 24.29
N ASP A 727 25.74 4.77 25.00
CA ASP A 727 26.84 4.78 25.97
C ASP A 727 28.19 4.72 25.24
N GLU A 728 29.04 5.71 25.52
CA GLU A 728 30.39 5.83 24.98
C GLU A 728 31.40 4.87 25.63
N VAL A 729 31.08 4.27 26.80
CA VAL A 729 31.93 3.25 27.45
C VAL A 729 32.21 2.10 26.50
N HIS A 730 31.20 1.62 25.75
CA HIS A 730 31.36 0.58 24.73
C HIS A 730 32.45 0.93 23.71
N LEU A 731 32.50 2.19 23.28
CA LEU A 731 33.48 2.66 22.29
C LEU A 731 34.88 2.76 22.89
N ARG A 732 35.00 3.19 24.16
CA ARG A 732 36.28 3.24 24.89
C ARG A 732 36.85 1.84 25.11
N ASP A 733 36.01 0.87 25.47
CA ASP A 733 36.40 -0.53 25.65
C ASP A 733 36.79 -1.21 24.33
N ALA A 734 36.07 -0.91 23.24
CA ALA A 734 36.42 -1.38 21.90
C ALA A 734 37.75 -0.79 21.41
N ARG A 735 38.00 0.49 21.70
CA ARG A 735 39.25 1.19 21.40
C ARG A 735 40.42 0.55 22.16
N ALA A 736 40.31 0.44 23.48
CA ALA A 736 41.37 -0.10 24.33
C ALA A 736 41.74 -1.54 23.96
N ALA A 737 40.75 -2.37 23.59
CA ALA A 737 40.99 -3.73 23.12
C ALA A 737 41.79 -3.77 21.81
N LEU A 738 41.49 -2.91 20.84
CA LEU A 738 42.17 -2.90 19.54
C LEU A 738 43.55 -2.20 19.61
N GLU A 739 43.69 -1.13 20.38
CA GLU A 739 44.99 -0.45 20.62
C GLU A 739 46.00 -1.37 21.36
N GLU A 740 45.56 -2.44 22.02
CA GLU A 740 46.43 -3.50 22.56
C GLU A 740 46.94 -4.47 21.46
N PHE A 741 46.11 -4.83 20.49
CA PHE A 741 46.54 -5.66 19.35
C PHE A 741 47.39 -4.88 18.35
N GLU A 742 47.16 -3.57 18.18
CA GLU A 742 48.01 -2.66 17.39
C GLU A 742 49.42 -2.59 17.98
N ARG A 743 49.56 -2.45 19.31
CA ARG A 743 50.87 -2.47 20.00
C ARG A 743 51.61 -3.82 19.91
N ARG A 744 50.93 -4.89 19.50
CA ARG A 744 51.48 -6.25 19.31
C ARG A 744 51.63 -6.63 17.83
N GLU A 745 51.34 -5.72 16.89
CA GLU A 745 51.27 -6.05 15.47
C GLU A 745 52.64 -6.47 14.89
N PRO A 746 52.73 -7.54 14.09
CA PRO A 746 53.97 -7.96 13.45
C PRO A 746 54.53 -6.94 12.44
N SER A 747 55.70 -6.38 12.77
CA SER A 747 56.41 -5.37 11.98
C SER A 747 56.44 -5.65 10.47
N GLY A 748 55.78 -4.78 9.69
CA GLY A 748 55.80 -4.82 8.23
C GLY A 748 54.61 -5.52 7.56
N LYS A 749 53.61 -6.00 8.32
CA LYS A 749 52.34 -6.52 7.79
C LYS A 749 51.14 -5.94 8.56
N PRO A 750 50.72 -4.68 8.26
CA PRO A 750 49.52 -4.10 8.86
C PRO A 750 48.27 -4.92 8.54
N ASP A 751 47.45 -5.25 9.54
CA ASP A 751 46.23 -6.04 9.32
C ASP A 751 45.04 -5.14 8.89
N PRO A 752 44.40 -5.41 7.74
CA PRO A 752 43.26 -4.62 7.28
C PRO A 752 41.98 -4.86 8.06
N GLY A 753 41.89 -5.88 8.91
CA GLY A 753 40.77 -6.06 9.86
C GLY A 753 40.92 -5.14 11.06
N LEU A 754 42.09 -5.15 11.69
CA LEU A 754 42.47 -4.35 12.86
C LEU A 754 42.30 -2.85 12.62
N HIS A 755 43.03 -2.30 11.63
CA HIS A 755 43.02 -0.87 11.36
C HIS A 755 41.64 -0.34 10.92
N LEU A 756 40.85 -1.14 10.19
CA LEU A 756 39.49 -0.74 9.81
C LEU A 756 38.54 -0.77 11.01
N ALA A 757 38.64 -1.78 11.89
CA ALA A 757 37.83 -1.85 13.10
C ALA A 757 38.15 -0.70 14.07
N LEU A 758 39.44 -0.44 14.33
CA LEU A 758 39.88 0.65 15.22
C LEU A 758 39.50 2.01 14.63
N GLY A 759 39.68 2.18 13.31
CA GLY A 759 39.21 3.35 12.58
C GLY A 759 37.70 3.59 12.67
N GLN A 760 36.88 2.53 12.64
CA GLN A 760 35.43 2.62 12.81
C GLN A 760 35.01 2.97 14.25
N VAL A 761 35.74 2.49 15.26
CA VAL A 761 35.51 2.85 16.68
C VAL A 761 35.87 4.32 16.93
N LEU A 762 37.04 4.77 16.46
CA LEU A 762 37.48 6.16 16.60
C LEU A 762 36.58 7.13 15.80
N LEU A 763 36.04 6.71 14.66
CA LEU A 763 35.03 7.48 13.94
C LEU A 763 33.74 7.63 14.76
N ALA A 764 33.28 6.57 15.43
CA ALA A 764 32.10 6.65 16.28
C ALA A 764 32.34 7.58 17.50
N LEU A 765 33.52 7.52 18.12
CA LEU A 765 33.92 8.45 19.19
C LEU A 765 33.95 9.91 18.70
N ALA A 766 34.49 10.16 17.50
CA ALA A 766 34.50 11.50 16.91
C ALA A 766 33.09 12.00 16.54
N GLU A 767 32.17 11.12 16.12
CA GLU A 767 30.77 11.47 15.85
C GLU A 767 29.93 11.64 17.15
N SER A 768 30.34 11.10 18.31
CA SER A 768 29.67 11.34 19.60
C SER A 768 30.23 12.55 20.37
N THR A 769 31.55 12.64 20.49
CA THR A 769 32.25 13.69 21.27
C THR A 769 32.46 14.99 20.50
N GLY A 770 32.53 14.92 19.17
CA GLY A 770 32.97 16.03 18.31
C GLY A 770 34.48 16.26 18.27
N ASP A 771 35.30 15.39 18.87
CA ASP A 771 36.76 15.61 18.93
C ASP A 771 37.45 15.39 17.56
N ALA A 772 38.11 16.45 17.09
CA ALA A 772 38.91 16.44 15.87
C ALA A 772 40.19 15.61 16.00
N ALA A 773 40.70 15.36 17.22
CA ALA A 773 41.86 14.49 17.45
C ALA A 773 41.52 13.01 17.17
N ASP A 774 40.39 12.53 17.69
CA ASP A 774 39.88 11.18 17.40
C ASP A 774 39.45 11.04 15.92
N ALA A 775 38.84 12.07 15.32
CA ALA A 775 38.61 12.09 13.86
C ALA A 775 39.92 11.98 13.07
N GLY A 776 40.97 12.66 13.52
CA GLY A 776 42.31 12.58 12.96
C GLY A 776 42.95 11.19 13.14
N GLN A 777 42.73 10.52 14.27
CA GLN A 777 43.22 9.15 14.49
C GLN A 777 42.44 8.14 13.64
N ALA A 778 41.10 8.24 13.59
CA ALA A 778 40.24 7.46 12.71
C ALA A 778 40.70 7.56 11.24
N ALA A 779 40.97 8.78 10.76
CA ALA A 779 41.48 9.02 9.41
C ALA A 779 42.83 8.35 9.14
N ARG A 780 43.75 8.30 10.11
CA ARG A 780 45.04 7.58 9.98
C ARG A 780 44.80 6.07 9.90
N GLN A 781 44.03 5.52 10.84
CA GLN A 781 43.73 4.09 10.93
C GLN A 781 43.01 3.58 9.66
N LEU A 782 41.95 4.25 9.22
CA LEU A 782 41.23 3.87 8.02
C LEU A 782 42.10 4.00 6.76
N THR A 783 43.06 4.94 6.70
CA THR A 783 44.05 5.02 5.61
C THR A 783 44.97 3.79 5.62
N ALA A 784 45.47 3.37 6.78
CA ALA A 784 46.35 2.21 6.92
C ALA A 784 45.63 0.90 6.52
N GLY A 785 44.43 0.67 7.05
CA GLY A 785 43.63 -0.52 6.72
C GLY A 785 43.21 -0.57 5.24
N LEU A 786 42.89 0.58 4.63
CA LEU A 786 42.57 0.68 3.20
C LEU A 786 43.79 0.41 2.30
N ALA A 787 45.00 0.82 2.73
CA ALA A 787 46.24 0.46 2.04
C ALA A 787 46.53 -1.04 2.18
N ALA A 788 46.35 -1.61 3.37
CA ALA A 788 46.57 -3.03 3.67
C ALA A 788 45.62 -3.98 2.92
N LEU A 789 44.38 -3.56 2.61
CA LEU A 789 43.46 -4.32 1.75
C LEU A 789 44.01 -4.54 0.32
N GLY A 790 44.82 -3.59 -0.17
CA GLY A 790 45.33 -3.58 -1.54
C GLY A 790 44.23 -3.59 -2.63
N THR A 791 44.62 -3.86 -3.87
CA THR A 791 43.71 -3.93 -5.02
C THR A 791 43.01 -5.28 -5.18
N ARG A 792 43.43 -6.31 -4.43
CA ARG A 792 42.86 -7.67 -4.50
C ARG A 792 41.58 -7.86 -3.69
N ALA A 793 41.28 -6.95 -2.76
CA ALA A 793 40.03 -6.98 -2.00
C ALA A 793 38.83 -6.56 -2.87
N ALA A 794 37.68 -7.21 -2.65
CA ALA A 794 36.44 -6.98 -3.39
C ALA A 794 36.05 -5.47 -3.41
N PRO A 795 35.60 -4.92 -4.57
CA PRO A 795 35.34 -3.48 -4.72
C PRO A 795 34.45 -2.88 -3.61
N ALA A 796 33.32 -3.53 -3.29
CA ALA A 796 32.42 -3.09 -2.23
C ALA A 796 33.08 -2.98 -0.83
N ARG A 797 34.05 -3.85 -0.50
CA ARG A 797 34.81 -3.76 0.77
C ARG A 797 35.75 -2.54 0.79
N ARG A 798 36.35 -2.20 -0.36
CA ARG A 798 37.23 -1.03 -0.50
C ARG A 798 36.40 0.27 -0.51
N ALA A 799 35.29 0.30 -1.24
CA ALA A 799 34.32 1.40 -1.22
C ALA A 799 33.71 1.64 0.18
N ARG A 800 33.43 0.60 0.97
CA ARG A 800 32.97 0.77 2.37
C ARG A 800 34.05 1.40 3.25
N ALA A 801 35.31 0.95 3.15
CA ALA A 801 36.42 1.56 3.88
C ALA A 801 36.66 3.03 3.48
N ARG A 802 36.42 3.41 2.21
CA ARG A 802 36.46 4.81 1.75
C ARG A 802 35.28 5.66 2.22
N LEU A 803 34.08 5.08 2.38
CA LEU A 803 32.93 5.76 2.98
C LEU A 803 33.25 6.17 4.43
N ASP A 804 33.75 5.24 5.24
CA ASP A 804 34.19 5.52 6.61
C ASP A 804 35.38 6.51 6.58
N LEU A 805 36.30 6.32 5.62
CA LEU A 805 37.28 7.27 5.09
C LEU A 805 36.81 8.75 5.12
N ALA A 806 35.83 9.03 4.29
CA ALA A 806 35.33 10.38 4.07
C ALA A 806 34.52 10.92 5.25
N ARG A 807 33.85 10.05 6.02
CA ARG A 807 33.17 10.44 7.27
C ARG A 807 34.16 10.96 8.31
N ALA A 808 35.32 10.30 8.47
CA ALA A 808 36.39 10.80 9.34
C ALA A 808 36.99 12.12 8.82
N LEU A 809 37.37 12.17 7.53
CA LEU A 809 37.95 13.37 6.91
C LEU A 809 37.01 14.60 6.93
N ARG A 810 35.68 14.41 7.01
CA ARG A 810 34.70 15.51 7.17
C ARG A 810 34.95 16.33 8.44
N HIS A 811 35.45 15.72 9.51
CA HIS A 811 35.72 16.35 10.81
C HIS A 811 37.18 16.78 10.99
N VAL A 812 38.07 16.45 10.04
CA VAL A 812 39.48 16.83 10.10
C VAL A 812 39.69 18.17 9.37
N PRO A 813 40.21 19.23 10.05
CA PRO A 813 40.45 20.52 9.42
C PRO A 813 41.27 20.43 8.13
N GLY A 814 40.79 21.09 7.07
CA GLY A 814 41.44 21.11 5.75
C GLY A 814 41.30 19.83 4.90
N ALA A 815 40.73 18.73 5.43
CA ALA A 815 40.73 17.44 4.73
C ALA A 815 39.53 17.20 3.78
N LEU A 816 38.63 18.18 3.60
CA LEU A 816 37.38 18.02 2.85
C LEU A 816 37.59 17.69 1.36
N ASP A 817 38.63 18.24 0.72
CA ASP A 817 38.95 17.90 -0.67
C ASP A 817 39.42 16.44 -0.80
N ARG A 818 40.13 15.91 0.20
CA ARG A 818 40.49 14.49 0.26
C ARG A 818 39.26 13.62 0.46
N ALA A 819 38.32 14.00 1.33
CA ALA A 819 37.06 13.26 1.51
C ALA A 819 36.28 13.11 0.20
N LEU A 820 36.20 14.17 -0.62
CA LEU A 820 35.51 14.12 -1.91
C LEU A 820 36.23 13.23 -2.93
N ASN A 821 37.56 13.19 -2.92
CA ASN A 821 38.34 12.28 -3.77
C ASN A 821 38.15 10.81 -3.38
N GLU A 822 38.16 10.48 -2.08
CA GLU A 822 37.89 9.10 -1.60
C GLU A 822 36.44 8.68 -1.92
N LEU A 823 35.47 9.60 -1.84
CA LEU A 823 34.06 9.34 -2.22
C LEU A 823 33.88 9.15 -3.72
N ALA A 824 34.62 9.86 -4.57
CA ALA A 824 34.60 9.64 -6.02
C ALA A 824 35.10 8.24 -6.35
N LEU A 825 36.28 7.86 -5.85
CA LEU A 825 36.82 6.51 -6.00
C LEU A 825 35.86 5.43 -5.44
N ALA A 826 35.19 5.72 -4.33
CA ALA A 826 34.20 4.80 -3.75
C ALA A 826 32.92 4.68 -4.60
N LEU A 827 32.51 5.72 -5.33
CA LEU A 827 31.35 5.69 -6.24
C LEU A 827 31.65 4.99 -7.57
N ASP A 828 32.93 4.86 -7.94
CA ASP A 828 33.39 4.02 -9.05
C ASP A 828 33.65 2.57 -8.60
N GLU A 829 34.08 2.35 -7.35
CA GLU A 829 34.24 1.03 -6.74
C GLU A 829 32.92 0.42 -6.20
N ALA A 830 31.88 1.24 -6.05
CA ALA A 830 30.52 0.81 -5.72
C ALA A 830 29.80 0.36 -7.00
N ASP A 831 29.87 -0.96 -7.22
CA ASP A 831 29.14 -1.80 -8.18
C ASP A 831 27.60 -1.65 -8.06
N ASP A 832 26.80 -2.60 -8.56
CA ASP A 832 25.33 -2.62 -8.45
C ASP A 832 24.76 -2.63 -6.99
N ASP A 833 25.60 -2.48 -5.95
CA ASP A 833 25.18 -2.22 -4.56
C ASP A 833 24.57 -0.81 -4.39
N GLN A 834 23.26 -0.73 -4.66
CA GLN A 834 22.45 0.47 -4.48
C GLN A 834 22.45 1.01 -3.03
N ARG A 835 22.69 0.16 -2.02
CA ARG A 835 22.69 0.58 -0.60
C ARG A 835 23.98 1.29 -0.25
N LEU A 836 25.13 0.76 -0.67
CA LEU A 836 26.42 1.42 -0.53
C LEU A 836 26.46 2.71 -1.36
N ARG A 837 25.92 2.70 -2.58
CA ARG A 837 25.81 3.88 -3.44
C ARG A 837 24.95 4.99 -2.82
N LEU A 838 23.86 4.63 -2.13
CA LEU A 838 23.05 5.57 -1.35
C LEU A 838 23.85 6.19 -0.19
N ASP A 839 24.48 5.37 0.66
CA ASP A 839 25.28 5.86 1.81
C ASP A 839 26.40 6.81 1.35
N LEU A 840 27.04 6.53 0.20
CA LEU A 840 28.09 7.36 -0.42
C LEU A 840 27.57 8.72 -0.92
N LEU A 841 26.43 8.75 -1.60
CA LEU A 841 25.82 9.98 -2.12
C LEU A 841 25.38 10.91 -0.97
N ILE A 842 24.83 10.36 0.11
CA ILE A 842 24.50 11.13 1.32
C ILE A 842 25.77 11.70 1.96
N CYS A 843 26.85 10.90 2.04
CA CYS A 843 28.13 11.39 2.55
C CYS A 843 28.72 12.51 1.67
N ALA A 844 28.61 12.41 0.34
CA ALA A 844 29.06 13.45 -0.59
C ALA A 844 28.29 14.77 -0.41
N GLY A 845 26.96 14.72 -0.27
CA GLY A 845 26.14 15.89 0.04
C GLY A 845 26.57 16.58 1.34
N ARG A 846 26.81 15.81 2.40
CA ARG A 846 27.26 16.29 3.72
C ARG A 846 28.66 16.92 3.70
N VAL A 847 29.62 16.31 2.99
CA VAL A 847 30.98 16.85 2.85
C VAL A 847 30.99 18.14 2.02
N ARG A 848 30.21 18.20 0.93
CA ARG A 848 30.05 19.43 0.13
C ARG A 848 29.37 20.55 0.91
N ARG A 849 28.37 20.23 1.74
CA ARG A 849 27.78 21.20 2.70
C ARG A 849 28.84 21.81 3.61
N ALA A 850 29.63 20.99 4.31
CA ALA A 850 30.71 21.47 5.17
C ALA A 850 31.75 22.32 4.40
N ARG A 851 32.01 21.99 3.13
CA ARG A 851 32.93 22.75 2.26
C ARG A 851 32.36 24.11 1.84
N TYR A 852 31.06 24.19 1.54
CA TYR A 852 30.34 25.46 1.36
C TYR A 852 30.35 26.30 2.64
N ASP A 853 30.06 25.71 3.80
CA ASP A 853 29.92 26.47 5.05
C ASP A 853 31.24 27.18 5.46
N LEU A 854 32.39 26.64 5.02
CA LEU A 854 33.71 27.26 5.10
C LEU A 854 34.05 28.21 3.93
N ARG A 855 33.84 27.80 2.66
CA ARG A 855 34.33 28.53 1.47
C ARG A 855 33.32 29.53 0.88
N ARG A 856 32.04 29.37 1.20
CA ARG A 856 30.88 30.08 0.64
C ARG A 856 30.74 30.00 -0.89
N ASP A 857 31.34 28.98 -1.51
CA ASP A 857 31.26 28.70 -2.95
C ASP A 857 29.88 28.11 -3.35
N PRO A 858 29.07 28.80 -4.19
CA PRO A 858 27.78 28.29 -4.64
C PRO A 858 27.85 26.96 -5.42
N ALA A 859 29.00 26.61 -6.01
CA ALA A 859 29.20 25.35 -6.70
C ALA A 859 29.18 24.14 -5.76
N ASP A 860 29.62 24.31 -4.50
CA ASP A 860 29.52 23.24 -3.50
C ASP A 860 28.06 22.95 -3.11
N LEU A 861 27.23 23.98 -3.00
CA LEU A 861 25.78 23.79 -2.82
C LEU A 861 25.14 23.11 -4.03
N ALA A 862 25.56 23.43 -5.26
CA ALA A 862 25.03 22.82 -6.48
C ALA A 862 25.29 21.32 -6.51
N ALA A 863 26.55 20.91 -6.31
CA ALA A 863 26.90 19.50 -6.32
C ALA A 863 26.45 18.75 -5.04
N ALA A 864 26.10 19.45 -3.95
CA ALA A 864 25.40 18.87 -2.80
C ALA A 864 23.93 18.56 -3.13
N ASP A 865 23.22 19.50 -3.78
CA ASP A 865 21.85 19.33 -4.29
C ASP A 865 21.79 18.15 -5.28
N GLU A 866 22.71 18.08 -6.24
CA GLU A 866 22.84 16.94 -7.16
C GLU A 866 23.05 15.60 -6.45
N ALA A 867 23.92 15.56 -5.42
CA ALA A 867 24.21 14.35 -4.66
C ALA A 867 22.99 13.86 -3.84
N TYR A 868 22.30 14.77 -3.16
CA TYR A 868 21.06 14.45 -2.43
C TYR A 868 19.91 14.10 -3.38
N ALA A 869 19.77 14.78 -4.52
CA ALA A 869 18.80 14.43 -5.55
C ALA A 869 19.09 13.04 -6.16
N ALA A 870 20.36 12.64 -6.27
CA ALA A 870 20.76 11.30 -6.67
C ALA A 870 20.44 10.24 -5.59
N ALA A 871 20.77 10.53 -4.32
CA ALA A 871 20.39 9.68 -3.19
C ALA A 871 18.86 9.44 -3.15
N ARG A 872 18.07 10.52 -3.29
CA ARG A 872 16.60 10.50 -3.30
C ARG A 872 16.00 9.65 -4.44
N ARG A 873 16.74 9.41 -5.52
CA ARG A 873 16.31 8.49 -6.61
C ARG A 873 16.56 7.01 -6.28
N LEU A 874 17.47 6.70 -5.36
CA LEU A 874 17.73 5.34 -4.86
C LEU A 874 16.88 4.99 -3.63
N THR A 875 16.49 5.97 -2.81
CA THR A 875 15.65 5.71 -1.62
C THR A 875 14.19 5.46 -1.99
N GLY A 876 13.71 4.23 -1.76
CA GLY A 876 12.29 3.89 -1.77
C GLY A 876 11.51 4.65 -0.69
N ARG A 877 10.23 4.93 -0.93
CA ARG A 877 9.41 5.83 -0.07
C ARG A 877 9.26 5.34 1.38
N ASP A 878 9.26 4.02 1.56
CA ASP A 878 9.11 3.36 2.86
C ASP A 878 10.46 2.94 3.47
N GLY A 879 11.58 3.38 2.87
CA GLY A 879 12.94 3.11 3.37
C GLY A 879 13.27 3.97 4.60
N HIS A 880 14.01 3.39 5.56
CA HIS A 880 14.32 4.04 6.84
C HIS A 880 15.00 5.42 6.68
N ASP A 881 15.91 5.56 5.71
CA ASP A 881 16.66 6.79 5.46
C ASP A 881 15.83 7.88 4.76
N TYR A 882 14.64 7.54 4.27
CA TYR A 882 13.78 8.49 3.54
C TYR A 882 13.38 9.67 4.44
N ALA A 883 13.03 9.37 5.70
CA ALA A 883 12.64 10.38 6.67
C ALA A 883 13.80 11.25 7.20
N SER A 884 15.06 10.81 7.05
CA SER A 884 16.26 11.55 7.47
C SER A 884 16.94 12.31 6.33
N LEU A 885 16.94 11.79 5.09
CA LEU A 885 17.51 12.44 3.92
C LEU A 885 16.80 13.74 3.51
N LEU A 886 15.47 13.72 3.45
CA LEU A 886 14.66 14.84 2.94
C LEU A 886 14.92 16.21 3.63
N PRO A 887 15.05 16.35 4.96
CA PRO A 887 15.39 17.65 5.57
C PRO A 887 16.78 18.16 5.17
N GLU A 888 17.82 17.31 5.14
CA GLU A 888 19.18 17.73 4.80
C GLU A 888 19.25 18.26 3.35
N TRP A 889 18.49 17.64 2.46
CA TRP A 889 18.31 18.13 1.09
C TRP A 889 17.49 19.43 1.04
N ALA A 890 16.40 19.52 1.80
CA ALA A 890 15.59 20.74 1.88
C ALA A 890 16.37 21.95 2.43
N ASP A 891 17.15 21.79 3.49
CA ASP A 891 17.99 22.84 4.06
C ASP A 891 19.10 23.26 3.08
N THR A 892 19.59 22.31 2.27
CA THR A 892 20.50 22.60 1.14
C THR A 892 19.81 23.43 0.04
N LEU A 893 18.56 23.08 -0.33
CA LEU A 893 17.76 23.84 -1.29
C LEU A 893 17.35 25.23 -0.77
N LEU A 894 17.03 25.37 0.53
CA LEU A 894 16.77 26.66 1.16
C LEU A 894 18.02 27.55 1.19
N GLU A 895 19.21 26.99 1.42
CA GLU A 895 20.46 27.75 1.33
C GLU A 895 20.76 28.15 -0.11
N ARG A 896 20.55 27.25 -1.08
CA ARG A 896 20.63 27.60 -2.52
C ARG A 896 19.69 28.74 -2.87
N ALA A 897 18.47 28.76 -2.33
CA ALA A 897 17.53 29.85 -2.51
C ALA A 897 17.94 31.18 -1.83
N ARG A 898 18.79 31.17 -0.78
CA ARG A 898 19.33 32.41 -0.18
C ARG A 898 20.46 33.01 -1.03
N VAL A 899 21.29 32.16 -1.64
CA VAL A 899 22.43 32.57 -2.48
C VAL A 899 22.02 32.89 -3.92
N ALA A 900 21.03 32.19 -4.46
CA ALA A 900 20.52 32.41 -5.82
C ALA A 900 19.75 33.73 -5.96
N SER A 901 19.68 34.24 -7.19
CA SER A 901 18.96 35.46 -7.57
C SER A 901 17.97 35.19 -8.69
N GLY A 902 16.94 36.02 -8.81
CA GLY A 902 15.95 35.93 -9.90
C GLY A 902 15.20 34.60 -9.94
N ALA A 903 15.10 34.00 -11.14
CA ALA A 903 14.29 32.80 -11.38
C ALA A 903 14.79 31.56 -10.61
N ASP A 904 16.11 31.36 -10.53
CA ASP A 904 16.70 30.17 -9.90
C ASP A 904 16.36 30.09 -8.39
N ARG A 905 16.27 31.25 -7.73
CA ARG A 905 15.80 31.34 -6.34
C ARG A 905 14.37 30.83 -6.19
N ALA A 906 13.46 31.18 -7.10
CA ALA A 906 12.09 30.68 -7.07
C ALA A 906 12.01 29.16 -7.29
N VAL A 907 12.82 28.62 -8.22
CA VAL A 907 12.92 27.16 -8.45
C VAL A 907 13.39 26.43 -7.20
N HIS A 908 14.44 26.92 -6.53
CA HIS A 908 14.97 26.29 -5.31
C HIS A 908 14.01 26.39 -4.11
N VAL A 909 13.34 27.53 -3.89
CA VAL A 909 12.28 27.63 -2.85
C VAL A 909 11.13 26.67 -3.15
N HIS A 910 10.63 26.64 -4.39
CA HIS A 910 9.51 25.79 -4.75
C HIS A 910 9.85 24.30 -4.54
N THR A 911 11.06 23.88 -4.91
CA THR A 911 11.55 22.51 -4.70
C THR A 911 11.70 22.22 -3.21
N ALA A 912 12.28 23.13 -2.42
CA ALA A 912 12.39 22.98 -0.96
C ALA A 912 11.02 22.77 -0.30
N VAL A 913 9.99 23.57 -0.66
CA VAL A 913 8.64 23.42 -0.10
C VAL A 913 8.01 22.07 -0.49
N GLN A 914 8.26 21.55 -1.70
CA GLN A 914 7.83 20.19 -2.07
C GLN A 914 8.52 19.12 -1.22
N VAL A 915 9.85 19.19 -1.07
CA VAL A 915 10.65 18.24 -0.28
C VAL A 915 10.27 18.29 1.21
N LEU A 916 9.98 19.47 1.77
CA LEU A 916 9.54 19.64 3.16
C LEU A 916 8.13 19.10 3.41
N ARG A 917 7.19 19.30 2.47
CA ARG A 917 5.87 18.66 2.50
C ARG A 917 5.99 17.13 2.43
N GLU A 918 6.93 16.62 1.63
CA GLU A 918 7.21 15.18 1.57
C GLU A 918 7.85 14.65 2.87
N ALA A 919 8.82 15.36 3.44
CA ALA A 919 9.43 15.04 4.73
C ALA A 919 8.41 15.00 5.88
N ARG A 920 7.40 15.89 5.83
CA ARG A 920 6.25 15.87 6.74
C ARG A 920 5.33 14.67 6.48
N THR A 921 5.19 14.17 5.25
CA THR A 921 4.42 12.95 4.96
C THR A 921 5.13 11.65 5.35
N ALA A 922 6.45 11.66 5.48
CA ALA A 922 7.25 10.49 5.85
C ALA A 922 7.21 10.12 7.35
N LEU A 923 6.61 10.97 8.21
CA LEU A 923 6.53 10.75 9.65
C LEU A 923 5.09 10.47 10.12
N PRO A 924 4.89 9.57 11.12
CA PRO A 924 3.69 9.53 11.95
C PRO A 924 3.38 10.89 12.59
N ARG A 925 2.13 11.12 13.01
CA ARG A 925 1.72 12.40 13.61
C ARG A 925 2.41 12.70 14.94
N ASP A 926 2.75 11.64 15.67
CA ASP A 926 3.19 11.67 17.07
C ASP A 926 4.72 11.43 17.19
N ASP A 927 5.44 11.48 16.08
CA ASP A 927 6.91 11.36 16.03
C ASP A 927 7.57 12.67 16.54
N ALA A 928 8.53 12.55 17.47
CA ALA A 928 9.19 13.68 18.12
C ALA A 928 9.90 14.65 17.15
N ARG A 929 10.15 14.25 15.89
CA ARG A 929 10.79 15.08 14.85
C ARG A 929 9.79 15.96 14.09
N VAL A 930 8.48 15.73 14.24
CA VAL A 930 7.40 16.50 13.57
C VAL A 930 7.50 18.02 13.81
N PRO A 931 7.73 18.54 15.03
CA PRO A 931 7.83 19.98 15.27
C PRO A 931 8.92 20.65 14.43
N ALA A 932 10.09 20.01 14.29
CA ALA A 932 11.19 20.50 13.48
C ALA A 932 10.86 20.49 11.97
N ARG A 933 10.15 19.46 11.48
CA ARG A 933 9.66 19.42 10.08
C ARG A 933 8.63 20.52 9.80
N LEU A 934 7.75 20.83 10.76
CA LEU A 934 6.76 21.90 10.65
C LEU A 934 7.41 23.29 10.64
N LEU A 935 8.39 23.54 11.52
CA LEU A 935 9.22 24.75 11.54
C LEU A 935 9.91 24.99 10.19
N ALA A 936 10.61 23.98 9.66
CA ALA A 936 11.31 24.08 8.38
C ALA A 936 10.35 24.34 7.21
N LEU A 937 9.19 23.65 7.16
CA LEU A 937 8.17 23.88 6.15
C LEU A 937 7.60 25.30 6.21
N ALA A 938 7.29 25.82 7.41
CA ALA A 938 6.81 27.19 7.59
C ALA A 938 7.84 28.24 7.14
N ALA A 939 9.14 28.02 7.42
CA ALA A 939 10.21 28.88 6.91
C ALA A 939 10.29 28.86 5.37
N GLY A 940 10.14 27.69 4.74
CA GLY A 940 10.06 27.55 3.28
C GLY A 940 8.85 28.28 2.67
N LEU A 941 7.68 28.20 3.32
CA LEU A 941 6.47 28.91 2.89
C LEU A 941 6.61 30.45 3.02
N ARG A 942 7.19 30.97 4.11
CA ARG A 942 7.51 32.41 4.23
C ARG A 942 8.48 32.87 3.14
N LEU A 943 9.50 32.08 2.83
CA LEU A 943 10.44 32.36 1.74
C LEU A 943 9.78 32.33 0.36
N ARG A 944 8.72 31.54 0.16
CA ARG A 944 7.92 31.53 -1.07
C ARG A 944 6.94 32.70 -1.14
N HIS A 945 6.29 33.05 -0.03
CA HIS A 945 5.49 34.27 0.07
C HIS A 945 6.33 35.51 -0.30
N GLY A 946 7.58 35.62 0.17
CA GLY A 946 8.50 36.69 -0.21
C GLY A 946 8.94 36.74 -1.68
N LEU A 947 8.43 35.85 -2.53
CA LEU A 947 8.65 35.81 -3.99
C LEU A 947 7.31 35.89 -4.74
N GLU A 948 6.38 34.99 -4.42
CA GLU A 948 5.08 34.84 -5.11
C GLU A 948 4.01 35.79 -4.56
N HIS A 949 4.23 36.43 -3.41
CA HIS A 949 3.35 37.38 -2.71
C HIS A 949 1.96 36.81 -2.33
N ASP A 950 1.74 35.50 -2.43
CA ASP A 950 0.48 34.83 -2.09
C ASP A 950 0.26 34.78 -0.56
N PRO A 951 -0.77 35.42 0.01
CA PRO A 951 -1.06 35.37 1.45
C PRO A 951 -1.46 33.97 1.95
N VAL A 952 -1.85 33.02 1.08
CA VAL A 952 -2.17 31.64 1.46
C VAL A 952 -0.97 30.96 2.13
N ASP A 953 0.25 31.22 1.67
CA ASP A 953 1.46 30.66 2.26
C ASP A 953 1.70 31.13 3.70
N LEU A 954 1.39 32.39 4.01
CA LEU A 954 1.45 32.89 5.39
C LEU A 954 0.34 32.28 6.27
N ARG A 955 -0.86 32.04 5.72
CA ARG A 955 -1.94 31.34 6.45
C ARG A 955 -1.60 29.87 6.71
N GLU A 956 -0.94 29.18 5.77
CA GLU A 956 -0.44 27.82 5.97
C GLU A 956 0.72 27.80 6.98
N ALA A 957 1.69 28.71 6.86
CA ALA A 957 2.81 28.83 7.80
C ALA A 957 2.32 29.10 9.24
N GLU A 958 1.34 30.00 9.43
CA GLU A 958 0.74 30.29 10.74
C GLU A 958 0.15 29.02 11.37
N TYR A 959 -0.70 28.29 10.63
CA TYR A 959 -1.29 27.04 11.11
C TYR A 959 -0.23 25.99 11.49
N LEU A 960 0.80 25.81 10.66
CA LEU A 960 1.87 24.83 10.87
C LEU A 960 2.74 25.19 12.09
N LEU A 961 3.05 26.46 12.31
CA LEU A 961 3.79 26.93 13.48
C LEU A 961 2.97 26.80 14.77
N ALA A 962 1.66 27.08 14.70
CA ALA A 962 0.74 26.86 15.80
C ALA A 962 0.69 25.37 16.20
N GLN A 963 0.71 24.48 15.20
CA GLN A 963 0.79 23.03 15.42
C GLN A 963 2.15 22.65 16.03
N ALA A 964 3.26 23.10 15.45
CA ALA A 964 4.61 22.82 15.92
C ALA A 964 4.78 23.15 17.41
N ALA A 965 4.36 24.35 17.81
CA ALA A 965 4.45 24.85 19.18
C ALA A 965 3.58 24.08 20.20
N ARG A 966 2.53 23.38 19.74
CA ARG A 966 1.71 22.49 20.59
C ARG A 966 2.20 21.05 20.61
N SER A 967 2.97 20.62 19.62
CA SER A 967 3.53 19.26 19.50
C SER A 967 4.96 19.11 19.99
N ALA A 968 5.65 20.21 20.32
CA ALA A 968 7.03 20.20 20.77
C ALA A 968 7.15 19.73 22.23
N GLY A 969 7.88 18.63 22.45
CA GLY A 969 8.21 18.13 23.79
C GLY A 969 9.33 18.91 24.49
N ASP A 970 10.13 19.67 23.74
CA ASP A 970 11.14 20.61 24.25
C ASP A 970 10.54 22.03 24.39
N PRO A 971 10.58 22.66 25.57
CA PRO A 971 10.15 24.05 25.77
C PRO A 971 10.89 25.08 24.91
N LEU A 972 12.17 24.89 24.56
CA LEU A 972 12.91 25.85 23.72
C LEU A 972 12.39 25.84 22.27
N ALA A 973 12.22 24.66 21.68
CA ALA A 973 11.58 24.48 20.38
C ALA A 973 10.13 24.97 20.37
N ALA A 974 9.37 24.70 21.44
CA ALA A 974 7.99 25.19 21.59
C ALA A 974 7.94 26.74 21.65
N ALA A 975 8.82 27.36 22.45
CA ALA A 975 8.95 28.81 22.55
C ALA A 975 9.39 29.45 21.22
N ARG A 976 10.30 28.80 20.48
CA ARG A 976 10.73 29.27 19.16
C ARG A 976 9.58 29.22 18.15
N ALA A 977 8.82 28.12 18.13
CA ALA A 977 7.66 28.00 17.25
C ALA A 977 6.59 29.07 17.56
N TRP A 978 6.36 29.42 18.82
CA TRP A 978 5.49 30.56 19.20
C TRP A 978 6.05 31.93 18.80
N ALA A 979 7.37 32.12 18.78
CA ALA A 979 8.01 33.35 18.30
C ALA A 979 7.82 33.52 16.78
N GLU A 980 8.20 32.50 16.01
CA GLU A 980 8.06 32.47 14.54
C GLU A 980 6.57 32.62 14.14
N HIS A 981 5.64 32.08 14.94
CA HIS A 981 4.19 32.26 14.77
C HIS A 981 3.76 33.72 14.91
N GLY A 982 4.29 34.44 15.92
CA GLY A 982 4.07 35.87 16.08
C GLY A 982 4.64 36.69 14.93
N ASP A 983 5.81 36.30 14.40
CA ASP A 983 6.42 36.96 13.24
C ASP A 983 5.58 36.79 11.97
N VAL A 984 5.04 35.59 11.70
CA VAL A 984 4.10 35.35 10.59
C VAL A 984 2.81 36.16 10.77
N GLN A 985 2.33 36.35 11.99
CA GLN A 985 1.16 37.18 12.25
C GLN A 985 1.49 38.68 12.02
N ARG A 986 2.70 39.16 12.32
CA ARG A 986 3.17 40.50 11.88
C ARG A 986 3.28 40.61 10.36
N GLU A 987 3.67 39.55 9.66
CA GLU A 987 3.69 39.50 8.18
C GLU A 987 2.26 39.56 7.60
N LEU A 988 1.32 38.78 8.17
CA LEU A 988 -0.10 38.86 7.81
C LEU A 988 -0.70 40.25 8.04
N HIS A 989 -0.35 40.93 9.14
CA HIS A 989 -0.75 42.33 9.35
C HIS A 989 -0.25 43.24 8.21
N ARG A 990 1.03 43.16 7.84
CA ARG A 990 1.61 44.00 6.75
C ARG A 990 0.93 43.77 5.40
N VAL A 991 0.47 42.55 5.12
CA VAL A 991 -0.18 42.18 3.85
C VAL A 991 -1.68 42.51 3.83
N THR A 992 -2.37 42.45 4.98
CA THR A 992 -3.83 42.60 5.07
C THR A 992 -4.31 43.94 5.64
N ALA A 993 -3.43 44.70 6.29
CA ALA A 993 -3.72 45.87 7.13
C ALA A 993 -4.69 45.62 8.31
N ASP A 994 -5.06 44.35 8.59
CA ASP A 994 -5.92 44.00 9.72
C ASP A 994 -5.12 44.02 11.03
N PHE A 995 -5.52 44.90 11.95
CA PHE A 995 -4.92 45.07 13.27
C PHE A 995 -5.15 43.88 14.21
N GLY A 996 -6.15 43.03 13.96
CA GLY A 996 -6.38 41.81 14.75
C GLY A 996 -5.18 40.86 14.74
N TRP A 997 -4.39 40.85 13.66
CA TRP A 997 -3.13 40.09 13.60
C TRP A 997 -2.05 40.58 14.57
N LEU A 998 -2.05 41.87 14.95
CA LEU A 998 -1.11 42.37 15.96
C LEU A 998 -1.51 41.93 17.37
N GLU A 999 -2.80 41.83 17.68
CA GLU A 999 -3.26 41.28 18.96
C GLU A 999 -2.96 39.78 19.06
N HIS A 1000 -3.20 39.03 17.97
CA HIS A 1000 -2.77 37.62 17.89
C HIS A 1000 -1.26 37.46 18.04
N ALA A 1001 -0.44 38.30 17.39
CA ALA A 1001 1.02 38.25 17.52
C ALA A 1001 1.48 38.53 18.97
N ALA A 1002 0.88 39.52 19.63
CA ALA A 1002 1.17 39.83 21.03
C ALA A 1002 0.81 38.69 22.00
N ASP A 1003 -0.21 37.88 21.69
CA ASP A 1003 -0.48 36.64 22.44
C ASP A 1003 0.49 35.51 22.08
N SER A 1004 0.83 35.33 20.81
CA SER A 1004 1.82 34.34 20.36
C SER A 1004 3.17 34.52 21.06
N TYR A 1005 3.70 35.74 21.08
CA TYR A 1005 4.91 36.04 21.85
C TYR A 1005 4.71 35.85 23.36
N ARG A 1006 3.54 36.22 23.93
CA ARG A 1006 3.23 35.97 25.35
C ARG A 1006 3.25 34.47 25.70
N ARG A 1007 2.80 33.60 24.79
CA ARG A 1007 2.93 32.14 24.93
C ARG A 1007 4.38 31.71 24.87
N GLY A 1008 5.11 32.12 23.83
CA GLY A 1008 6.52 31.76 23.64
C GLY A 1008 7.42 32.15 24.81
N TRP A 1009 7.26 33.37 25.33
CA TRP A 1009 7.96 33.85 26.52
C TRP A 1009 7.67 32.98 27.75
N ARG A 1010 6.39 32.69 28.04
CA ARG A 1010 6.01 31.82 29.16
C ARG A 1010 6.58 30.41 29.02
N THR A 1011 6.59 29.86 27.81
CA THR A 1011 7.14 28.52 27.55
C THR A 1011 8.67 28.49 27.70
N ALA A 1012 9.39 29.53 27.27
CA ALA A 1012 10.84 29.61 27.50
C ALA A 1012 11.18 29.62 29.01
N LEU A 1013 10.39 30.34 29.82
CA LEU A 1013 10.59 30.42 31.26
C LEU A 1013 10.32 29.11 32.04
N THR A 1014 9.68 28.09 31.44
CA THR A 1014 9.52 26.78 32.12
C THR A 1014 10.79 25.94 32.14
N VAL A 1015 11.86 26.35 31.43
CA VAL A 1015 13.17 25.69 31.48
C VAL A 1015 13.79 25.94 32.86
N SER A 1016 13.82 24.90 33.69
CA SER A 1016 14.27 24.94 35.08
C SER A 1016 15.70 24.40 35.22
N GLY A 1017 16.68 25.31 35.31
CA GLY A 1017 18.09 24.98 35.54
C GLY A 1017 18.81 24.37 34.33
N GLY A 1018 20.04 23.89 34.56
CA GLY A 1018 20.92 23.33 33.52
C GLY A 1018 21.58 24.38 32.61
N PRO A 1019 22.53 23.96 31.74
CA PRO A 1019 23.26 24.88 30.86
C PRO A 1019 22.35 25.58 29.84
N THR A 1020 21.22 24.97 29.48
CA THR A 1020 20.21 25.53 28.57
C THR A 1020 19.40 26.69 29.18
N ARG A 1021 19.47 26.94 30.50
CA ARG A 1021 18.76 28.06 31.14
C ARG A 1021 19.18 29.42 30.59
N VAL A 1022 20.48 29.63 30.31
CA VAL A 1022 20.98 30.91 29.76
C VAL A 1022 20.43 31.15 28.35
N GLN A 1023 20.38 30.11 27.52
CA GLN A 1023 19.74 30.14 26.20
C GLN A 1023 18.23 30.43 26.30
N ALA A 1024 17.55 29.82 27.27
CA ALA A 1024 16.14 30.07 27.54
C ALA A 1024 15.85 31.53 27.93
N LEU A 1025 16.71 32.13 28.76
CA LEU A 1025 16.60 33.54 29.17
C LEU A 1025 16.80 34.49 28.00
N TRP A 1026 17.85 34.31 27.20
CA TRP A 1026 18.07 35.13 25.99
C TRP A 1026 16.91 35.02 24.99
N GLN A 1027 16.40 33.81 24.77
CA GLN A 1027 15.24 33.58 23.93
C GLN A 1027 13.96 34.22 24.51
N ALA A 1028 13.73 34.12 25.82
CA ALA A 1028 12.61 34.76 26.51
C ALA A 1028 12.66 36.30 26.42
N ALA A 1029 13.86 36.89 26.60
CA ALA A 1029 14.09 38.33 26.47
C ALA A 1029 13.80 38.83 25.05
N ARG A 1030 14.32 38.12 24.03
CA ARG A 1030 14.08 38.45 22.62
C ARG A 1030 12.59 38.37 22.25
N ILE A 1031 11.88 37.37 22.77
CA ILE A 1031 10.43 37.24 22.56
C ILE A 1031 9.65 38.38 23.25
N GLN A 1032 10.05 38.84 24.43
CA GLN A 1032 9.44 40.02 25.06
C GLN A 1032 9.73 41.32 24.33
N GLN A 1033 10.93 41.50 23.75
CA GLN A 1033 11.23 42.64 22.89
C GLN A 1033 10.28 42.67 21.67
N LEU A 1034 10.11 41.54 20.97
CA LEU A 1034 9.18 41.44 19.83
C LEU A 1034 7.72 41.70 20.23
N ARG A 1035 7.32 41.24 21.44
CA ARG A 1035 6.00 41.57 22.03
C ARG A 1035 5.85 43.06 22.32
N ALA A 1036 6.88 43.71 22.84
CA ALA A 1036 6.89 45.13 23.17
C ALA A 1036 6.75 46.00 21.91
N GLU A 1037 7.50 45.68 20.84
CA GLU A 1037 7.37 46.32 19.51
C GLU A 1037 5.92 46.28 18.98
N VAL A 1038 5.25 45.13 19.14
CA VAL A 1038 3.86 44.96 18.67
C VAL A 1038 2.84 45.66 19.56
N LEU A 1039 3.06 45.70 20.89
CA LEU A 1039 2.23 46.48 21.80
C LEU A 1039 2.35 47.99 21.55
N GLU A 1040 3.55 48.47 21.19
CA GLU A 1040 3.75 49.86 20.80
C GLU A 1040 3.06 50.17 19.45
N ALA A 1041 3.20 49.29 18.45
CA ALA A 1041 2.51 49.43 17.15
C ALA A 1041 0.97 49.44 17.26
N MET A 1042 0.40 48.83 18.32
CA MET A 1042 -1.02 48.90 18.66
C MET A 1042 -1.41 50.13 19.51
N GLY A 1043 -0.50 51.06 19.79
CA GLY A 1043 -0.77 52.23 20.61
C GLY A 1043 -0.99 51.92 22.09
N ARG A 1044 -0.35 50.87 22.64
CA ARG A 1044 -0.50 50.42 24.04
C ARG A 1044 0.80 50.67 24.85
N PRO A 1045 1.25 51.93 25.02
CA PRO A 1045 2.60 52.26 25.52
C PRO A 1045 2.90 51.68 26.91
N ARG A 1046 1.92 51.64 27.84
CA ARG A 1046 2.11 51.03 29.17
C ARG A 1046 2.48 49.55 29.09
N GLY A 1047 1.80 48.78 28.24
CA GLY A 1047 2.09 47.36 28.04
C GLY A 1047 3.38 47.11 27.27
N ALA A 1048 3.78 48.02 26.38
CA ALA A 1048 5.09 48.00 25.72
C ALA A 1048 6.22 48.27 26.73
N LEU A 1049 6.05 49.27 27.60
CA LEU A 1049 7.00 49.63 28.66
C LEU A 1049 7.21 48.49 29.66
N GLU A 1050 6.14 47.81 30.09
CA GLU A 1050 6.20 46.59 30.90
C GLU A 1050 6.99 45.47 30.18
N ALA A 1051 6.72 45.25 28.89
CA ALA A 1051 7.38 44.21 28.10
C ALA A 1051 8.86 44.51 27.84
N TYR A 1052 9.24 45.76 27.57
CA TYR A 1052 10.65 46.17 27.42
C TYR A 1052 11.42 46.06 28.75
N ARG A 1053 10.82 46.41 29.89
CA ARG A 1053 11.43 46.21 31.21
C ARG A 1053 11.67 44.73 31.50
N SER A 1054 10.67 43.88 31.29
CA SER A 1054 10.82 42.43 31.43
C SER A 1054 11.86 41.84 30.47
N ALA A 1055 12.00 42.37 29.25
CA ALA A 1055 13.07 41.97 28.33
C ALA A 1055 14.46 42.34 28.88
N LEU A 1056 14.63 43.54 29.45
CA LEU A 1056 15.89 43.99 30.06
C LEU A 1056 16.25 43.17 31.30
N GLU A 1057 15.30 42.96 32.20
CA GLU A 1057 15.45 42.12 33.41
C GLU A 1057 15.96 40.70 33.05
N LEU A 1058 15.44 40.11 31.98
CA LEU A 1058 15.86 38.78 31.50
C LEU A 1058 17.25 38.78 30.83
N CYS A 1059 17.68 39.89 30.23
CA CYS A 1059 19.06 40.05 29.76
C CYS A 1059 20.04 40.17 30.94
N GLU A 1060 19.62 40.85 32.02
CA GLU A 1060 20.40 41.01 33.24
C GLU A 1060 20.45 39.70 34.07
N GLU A 1061 19.40 38.87 34.06
CA GLU A 1061 19.41 37.49 34.60
C GLU A 1061 20.30 36.54 33.78
N ALA A 1062 20.33 36.69 32.44
CA ALA A 1062 21.17 35.86 31.57
C ALA A 1062 22.68 36.15 31.73
N GLY A 1063 23.03 37.38 32.09
CA GLY A 1063 24.41 37.84 32.26
C GLY A 1063 25.16 38.09 30.94
N ALA A 1064 26.31 38.76 31.04
CA ALA A 1064 27.16 39.10 29.89
C ALA A 1064 28.01 37.89 29.42
N GLY A 1065 27.34 36.83 28.95
CA GLY A 1065 27.96 35.68 28.28
C GLY A 1065 28.04 35.86 26.76
N GLU A 1066 29.01 35.19 26.13
CA GLU A 1066 29.25 35.26 24.68
C GLU A 1066 28.11 34.70 23.83
N ASP A 1067 28.10 35.05 22.53
CA ASP A 1067 26.99 34.87 21.59
C ASP A 1067 26.32 33.48 21.62
N GLY A 1068 25.11 33.42 22.19
CA GLY A 1068 24.22 32.27 22.10
C GLY A 1068 23.76 32.03 20.65
N GLY A 1069 24.49 31.20 19.91
CA GLY A 1069 24.30 30.96 18.47
C GLY A 1069 22.86 30.59 18.08
N GLY A 1070 22.11 31.57 17.56
CA GLY A 1070 20.65 31.47 17.43
C GLY A 1070 19.99 32.28 16.31
N GLY A 1071 20.72 32.71 15.28
CA GLY A 1071 20.15 33.33 14.07
C GLY A 1071 19.71 34.81 14.20
N SER A 1072 19.31 35.25 15.39
CA SER A 1072 19.35 36.66 15.80
C SER A 1072 20.00 36.75 17.17
N GLY A 1073 20.99 37.63 17.32
CA GLY A 1073 21.75 37.78 18.57
C GLY A 1073 20.91 38.22 19.78
N PRO A 1074 21.52 38.26 20.98
CA PRO A 1074 20.88 38.77 22.19
C PRO A 1074 20.31 40.18 21.99
N PRO A 1075 19.19 40.55 22.65
CA PRO A 1075 18.71 41.93 22.66
C PRO A 1075 19.77 42.88 23.24
N ASP A 1076 20.06 43.98 22.55
CA ASP A 1076 20.97 45.01 23.07
C ASP A 1076 20.35 45.70 24.31
N PRO A 1077 20.97 45.58 25.51
CA PRO A 1077 20.48 46.22 26.72
C PRO A 1077 20.51 47.75 26.64
N ALA A 1078 21.38 48.35 25.82
CA ALA A 1078 21.43 49.80 25.64
C ALA A 1078 20.23 50.31 24.84
N ALA A 1079 19.93 49.69 23.68
CA ALA A 1079 18.70 49.96 22.92
C ALA A 1079 17.43 49.73 23.73
N LEU A 1080 17.37 48.67 24.57
CA LEU A 1080 16.25 48.44 25.47
C LEU A 1080 16.07 49.60 26.48
N ARG A 1081 17.14 50.03 27.17
CA ARG A 1081 17.08 51.14 28.13
C ARG A 1081 16.64 52.46 27.45
N ALA A 1082 17.25 52.80 26.32
CA ALA A 1082 16.88 54.00 25.56
C ALA A 1082 15.40 53.98 25.11
N ARG A 1083 14.84 52.81 24.79
CA ARG A 1083 13.41 52.68 24.42
C ARG A 1083 12.48 52.75 25.64
N ILE A 1084 12.90 52.22 26.79
CA ILE A 1084 12.19 52.36 28.07
C ILE A 1084 12.11 53.82 28.50
N GLU A 1085 13.20 54.58 28.36
CA GLU A 1085 13.24 56.02 28.66
C GLU A 1085 12.31 56.82 27.73
N ALA A 1086 12.38 56.58 26.42
CA ALA A 1086 11.50 57.23 25.44
C ALA A 1086 10.00 56.97 25.71
N LEU A 1087 9.63 55.74 26.08
CA LEU A 1087 8.24 55.35 26.41
C LEU A 1087 7.81 55.71 27.84
N ALA A 1088 8.73 56.14 28.71
CA ALA A 1088 8.41 56.69 30.03
C ALA A 1088 8.26 58.22 30.00
N ALA A 1089 8.74 58.89 28.94
CA ALA A 1089 8.60 60.32 28.70
C ALA A 1089 7.37 60.69 27.84
N SER A 1090 6.63 59.70 27.32
CA SER A 1090 5.46 59.84 26.44
C SER A 1090 4.13 59.47 27.11
#